data_AF-A0A8T4PU09-F1
#
_entry.id   AF-A0A8T4PU09-F1
#
_cell.length_a   1.000
_cell.length_b   1.000
_cell.length_c   1.000
_cell.angle_alpha   90.00
_cell.angle_beta   90.00
_cell.angle_gamma   90.00
#
_symmetry.space_group_name_H-M   'P 1'
#
loop_
_entity.id
_entity.type
_entity.pdbx_description
1 polymer ?
#
loop_
_entity_poly.entity_id
_entity_poly.type
_entity_poly.pdbx_seq_one_letter_code
_entity_poly.pdbx_strand_id
1 'polypeptide(L)'
;MSKYYGQSLPYDEKILVVENGLLKRIPIGEVVENGNKELKVLCFDKNGKVVISKITDLIKHKNNSKVLKIKTRSGRTIRATDYHSVFTLGKNGIEDIKTSDLIPNKSFIAVPNKLPFAENPINKLDLLKTLKENDFGLKVRGVQHYVRKAINKIGHNNVAQTLGLKPKYLYDVLSKNVGLGVSKFIGLMRKANIGINEEDIRICTKGKSFPSMLEFNEDFCAFLGLWVAEGSYTNKNEVRLSIHSKEEKAVKELCNKLFGPVTIYHKPNFNATDIYVCSGILGIIMKKVLGFNSNARQKKIPDIVYNFSKTNLSAFLRGYFSGDGSLNTKTPAPMVEACTESPELADDIAYLLLYFGIVAKIYDRKDRPQKRICFADYENLNNFREIGFFDSERSLIIYNYVSKIEVSRRDRIPITGEIKSVVESNYDLRGWQNQQSIGKNILLRLKNPKIEQILNNDIYWDKVKSIEEVKENFEYVYDISVEPCQNFIAGFGGIFAHNSEENLRKKFEEAEKNAPSIIFIDEIDAIASKREETRGEVERRVVAQLLALMDGLQSRGKVVVIAATNVPNILDPALRRPGRFDRELEIGVPSKEGRLNILKIHTRNMPIVGELYGDILKKNVLLVFDSKIKNTDENINKKTEELKNHQLELRELEKQNIRADHSVLDKILNSIRRTNEKINELSEEIKDIEKDMSSFINIKETLSKNKNILLKLTSEIKEIDDIKYSHSDPRAKIVENKKSE
;
A
#
# COMPACT_ATOMS: atom_id res chain seq x y z
N MET A 1 34.26 -17.52 3.51
CA MET A 1 32.91 -18.07 3.74
C MET A 1 31.97 -16.92 3.98
N SER A 2 30.85 -16.83 3.26
CA SER A 2 29.92 -15.70 3.29
C SER A 2 28.92 -15.81 4.45
N LYS A 3 29.07 -14.97 5.48
CA LYS A 3 28.03 -14.76 6.51
C LYS A 3 26.95 -13.80 5.99
N TYR A 4 26.13 -14.24 5.04
CA TYR A 4 25.00 -13.45 4.54
C TYR A 4 23.69 -14.13 4.92
N TYR A 5 22.96 -13.48 5.82
CA TYR A 5 21.64 -13.86 6.28
C TYR A 5 20.63 -13.04 5.49
N GLY A 6 19.92 -13.66 4.54
CA GLY A 6 18.88 -12.99 3.75
C GLY A 6 17.67 -12.65 4.61
N GLN A 7 17.03 -11.51 4.35
CA GLN A 7 15.73 -11.17 4.95
C GLN A 7 14.63 -11.93 4.20
N SER A 8 14.03 -12.97 4.77
CA SER A 8 13.11 -13.82 4.02
C SER A 8 12.11 -14.61 4.87
N LEU A 9 11.09 -15.16 4.20
CA LEU A 9 10.01 -16.00 4.76
C LEU A 9 10.14 -17.46 4.28
N PRO A 10 9.61 -18.47 5.01
CA PRO A 10 9.41 -19.82 4.50
C PRO A 10 8.50 -19.88 3.26
N TYR A 11 8.67 -20.93 2.44
CA TYR A 11 7.88 -21.17 1.20
C TYR A 11 6.37 -21.00 1.41
N ASP A 12 5.86 -21.55 2.52
CA ASP A 12 4.44 -21.73 2.81
C ASP A 12 3.78 -20.55 3.57
N GLU A 13 4.53 -19.51 3.91
CA GLU A 13 3.93 -18.24 4.35
C GLU A 13 3.16 -17.61 3.18
N LYS A 14 1.87 -17.33 3.38
CA LYS A 14 1.01 -16.78 2.33
C LYS A 14 1.07 -15.27 2.29
N ILE A 15 1.01 -14.72 1.08
CA ILE A 15 0.90 -13.30 0.79
C ILE A 15 -0.39 -13.00 0.01
N LEU A 16 -0.87 -11.76 0.11
CA LEU A 16 -2.01 -11.28 -0.67
C LEU A 16 -1.54 -10.77 -2.04
N VAL A 17 -1.89 -11.53 -3.08
CA VAL A 17 -1.52 -11.28 -4.47
C VAL A 17 -2.74 -10.81 -5.25
N VAL A 18 -2.57 -9.82 -6.13
CA VAL A 18 -3.53 -9.46 -7.18
C VAL A 18 -3.02 -9.99 -8.52
N GLU A 19 -3.73 -10.95 -9.09
CA GLU A 19 -3.47 -11.54 -10.40
C GLU A 19 -4.67 -11.27 -11.32
N ASN A 20 -4.44 -10.71 -12.51
CA ASN A 20 -5.50 -10.37 -13.47
C ASN A 20 -6.65 -9.52 -12.86
N GLY A 21 -6.32 -8.66 -11.88
CA GLY A 21 -7.29 -7.83 -11.14
C GLY A 21 -8.00 -8.54 -9.98
N LEU A 22 -7.70 -9.81 -9.72
CA LEU A 22 -8.32 -10.62 -8.67
C LEU A 22 -7.37 -10.92 -7.52
N LEU A 23 -7.83 -10.72 -6.28
CA LEU A 23 -7.13 -11.05 -5.05
C LEU A 23 -7.09 -12.57 -4.81
N LYS A 24 -5.93 -13.08 -4.39
CA LYS A 24 -5.66 -14.48 -4.06
C LYS A 24 -4.74 -14.58 -2.85
N ARG A 25 -4.81 -15.69 -2.10
CA ARG A 25 -3.85 -16.00 -1.00
C ARG A 25 -2.91 -17.13 -1.43
N ILE A 26 -1.72 -16.75 -1.90
CA ILE A 26 -0.74 -17.65 -2.51
C ILE A 26 0.50 -17.78 -1.59
N PRO A 27 1.10 -18.97 -1.42
CA PRO A 27 2.41 -19.13 -0.79
C PRO A 27 3.48 -18.28 -1.48
N ILE A 28 4.32 -17.56 -0.72
CA ILE A 28 5.37 -16.70 -1.30
C ILE A 28 6.37 -17.49 -2.14
N GLY A 29 6.66 -18.74 -1.76
CA GLY A 29 7.53 -19.61 -2.56
C GLY A 29 6.96 -19.94 -3.94
N GLU A 30 5.65 -20.18 -4.03
CA GLU A 30 4.95 -20.42 -5.29
C GLU A 30 4.97 -19.16 -6.19
N VAL A 31 4.82 -17.97 -5.61
CA VAL A 31 4.92 -16.69 -6.32
C VAL A 31 6.32 -16.47 -6.89
N VAL A 32 7.37 -16.78 -6.13
CA VAL A 32 8.76 -16.62 -6.55
C VAL A 32 9.17 -17.67 -7.60
N GLU A 33 8.83 -18.95 -7.39
CA GLU A 33 9.25 -20.03 -8.29
C GLU A 33 8.50 -20.05 -9.63
N ASN A 34 7.26 -19.56 -9.67
CA ASN A 34 6.53 -19.35 -10.93
C ASN A 34 7.08 -18.16 -11.76
N GLY A 35 7.97 -17.33 -11.20
CA GLY A 35 8.68 -16.27 -11.94
C GLY A 35 7.81 -15.08 -12.40
N ASN A 36 6.53 -15.03 -12.04
CA ASN A 36 5.58 -14.06 -12.59
C ASN A 36 5.71 -12.66 -11.96
N LYS A 37 6.56 -11.81 -12.55
CA LYS A 37 6.72 -10.40 -12.20
C LYS A 37 5.58 -9.47 -12.65
N GLU A 38 4.51 -9.96 -13.28
CA GLU A 38 3.33 -9.11 -13.58
C GLU A 38 2.36 -9.00 -12.40
N LEU A 39 2.53 -9.86 -11.40
CA LEU A 39 1.75 -9.86 -10.16
C LEU A 39 1.93 -8.56 -9.37
N LYS A 40 0.85 -8.16 -8.70
CA LYS A 40 0.86 -7.06 -7.72
C LYS A 40 0.54 -7.63 -6.33
N VAL A 41 0.84 -6.88 -5.28
CA VAL A 41 0.54 -7.25 -3.88
C VAL A 41 -0.04 -6.06 -3.11
N LEU A 42 -0.69 -6.36 -1.99
CA LEU A 42 -1.14 -5.35 -1.04
C LEU A 42 -0.01 -4.95 -0.09
N CYS A 43 0.22 -3.65 0.00
CA CYS A 43 1.27 -2.99 0.80
C CYS A 43 0.72 -1.69 1.41
N PHE A 44 1.49 -1.01 2.26
CA PHE A 44 1.18 0.36 2.70
C PHE A 44 2.08 1.41 2.05
N ASP A 45 1.56 2.61 1.81
CA ASP A 45 2.31 3.76 1.28
C ASP A 45 3.07 4.53 2.38
N LYS A 46 3.80 5.59 2.02
CA LYS A 46 4.52 6.45 3.00
C LYS A 46 3.66 7.10 4.10
N ASN A 47 2.32 7.07 3.96
CA ASN A 47 1.36 7.56 4.95
C ASN A 47 0.73 6.41 5.76
N GLY A 48 1.12 5.15 5.51
CA GLY A 48 0.54 3.95 6.10
C GLY A 48 -0.84 3.59 5.53
N LYS A 49 -1.24 4.09 4.36
CA LYS A 49 -2.48 3.73 3.67
C LYS A 49 -2.30 2.48 2.83
N VAL A 50 -3.26 1.55 2.88
CA VAL A 50 -3.14 0.28 2.14
C VAL A 50 -3.44 0.49 0.66
N VAL A 51 -2.47 0.14 -0.18
CA VAL A 51 -2.47 0.29 -1.64
C VAL A 51 -2.03 -1.01 -2.32
N ILE A 52 -2.28 -1.12 -3.62
CA ILE A 52 -1.81 -2.24 -4.46
C ILE A 52 -0.60 -1.74 -5.24
N SER A 53 0.56 -2.40 -5.13
CA SER A 53 1.73 -2.12 -5.98
C SER A 53 2.33 -3.37 -6.62
N LYS A 54 3.13 -3.16 -7.67
CA LYS A 54 3.70 -4.22 -8.51
C LYS A 54 4.92 -4.87 -7.84
N ILE A 55 5.08 -6.19 -8.00
CA ILE A 55 6.33 -6.86 -7.67
C ILE A 55 7.41 -6.48 -8.69
N THR A 56 8.56 -5.98 -8.22
CA THR A 56 9.71 -5.63 -9.06
C THR A 56 10.72 -6.76 -9.18
N ASP A 57 11.00 -7.47 -8.08
CA ASP A 57 11.89 -8.62 -8.02
C ASP A 57 11.34 -9.79 -7.20
N LEU A 58 11.74 -11.00 -7.60
CA LEU A 58 11.38 -12.27 -6.98
C LEU A 58 12.66 -12.91 -6.44
N ILE A 59 12.66 -13.32 -5.18
CA ILE A 59 13.89 -13.57 -4.43
C ILE A 59 13.83 -14.94 -3.74
N LYS A 60 14.83 -15.79 -3.99
CA LYS A 60 15.02 -17.11 -3.37
C LYS A 60 16.46 -17.25 -2.87
N HIS A 61 16.63 -17.57 -1.58
CA HIS A 61 17.94 -17.81 -0.97
C HIS A 61 18.00 -19.17 -0.29
N LYS A 62 19.19 -19.80 -0.30
CA LYS A 62 19.46 -20.91 0.61
C LYS A 62 19.55 -20.37 2.03
N ASN A 63 18.78 -20.95 2.93
CA ASN A 63 18.70 -20.50 4.31
C ASN A 63 19.98 -20.83 5.08
N ASN A 64 20.53 -19.84 5.79
CA ASN A 64 21.63 -19.99 6.75
C ASN A 64 21.26 -19.37 8.11
N SER A 65 19.98 -19.04 8.30
CA SER A 65 19.42 -18.19 9.34
C SER A 65 18.50 -19.01 10.27
N LYS A 66 18.32 -18.58 11.52
CA LYS A 66 17.23 -19.12 12.34
C LYS A 66 15.90 -18.57 11.81
N VAL A 67 14.85 -19.38 11.82
CA VAL A 67 13.49 -18.90 11.52
C VAL A 67 12.75 -18.69 12.84
N LEU A 68 12.27 -17.47 13.07
CA LEU A 68 11.50 -17.07 14.23
C LEU A 68 10.02 -17.00 13.86
N LYS A 69 9.17 -17.58 14.71
CA LYS A 69 7.72 -17.42 14.65
C LYS A 69 7.30 -16.34 15.63
N ILE A 70 6.88 -15.19 15.11
CA ILE A 70 6.31 -14.10 15.90
C ILE A 70 4.81 -14.40 16.09
N LYS A 71 4.30 -14.24 17.32
CA LYS A 71 2.86 -14.29 17.62
C LYS A 71 2.42 -13.02 18.32
N THR A 72 1.37 -12.38 17.82
CA THR A 72 0.86 -11.11 18.34
C THR A 72 -0.19 -11.30 19.45
N ARG A 73 -0.71 -10.20 20.00
CA ARG A 73 -1.77 -10.20 21.02
C ARG A 73 -3.16 -10.43 20.42
N SER A 74 -3.42 -10.05 19.17
CA SER A 74 -4.57 -10.58 18.41
C SER A 74 -4.37 -12.03 17.98
N GLY A 75 -3.14 -12.57 18.07
CA GLY A 75 -2.83 -13.95 17.70
C GLY A 75 -2.54 -14.16 16.21
N ARG A 76 -2.28 -13.08 15.46
CA ARG A 76 -1.62 -13.13 14.15
C ARG A 76 -0.24 -13.78 14.30
N THR A 77 0.23 -14.46 13.25
CA THR A 77 1.59 -15.04 13.25
C THR A 77 2.25 -14.95 11.89
N ILE A 78 3.54 -14.62 11.87
CA ILE A 78 4.43 -14.73 10.71
C ILE A 78 5.64 -15.59 11.11
N ARG A 79 6.14 -16.41 10.18
CA ARG A 79 7.47 -17.03 10.27
C ARG A 79 8.41 -16.25 9.37
N ALA A 80 9.55 -15.80 9.89
CA ALA A 80 10.57 -15.10 9.12
C ALA A 80 11.96 -15.42 9.65
N THR A 81 13.01 -15.18 8.86
CA THR A 81 14.40 -15.25 9.34
C THR A 81 14.64 -14.24 10.46
N ASP A 82 15.54 -14.58 11.40
CA ASP A 82 15.98 -13.74 12.53
C ASP A 82 16.44 -12.32 12.13
N TYR A 83 16.95 -12.13 10.90
CA TYR A 83 17.35 -10.81 10.38
C TYR A 83 16.32 -10.08 9.51
N HIS A 84 15.14 -10.65 9.25
CA HIS A 84 14.10 -10.00 8.43
C HIS A 84 13.41 -8.87 9.21
N SER A 85 13.10 -7.76 8.54
CA SER A 85 12.43 -6.61 9.13
C SER A 85 10.90 -6.66 9.01
N VAL A 86 10.22 -6.30 10.10
CA VAL A 86 8.80 -5.94 10.15
C VAL A 86 8.67 -4.51 10.66
N PHE A 87 7.50 -3.88 10.53
CA PHE A 87 7.35 -2.46 10.88
C PHE A 87 6.85 -2.23 12.31
N THR A 88 7.30 -1.14 12.93
CA THR A 88 6.92 -0.67 14.27
C THR A 88 6.59 0.83 14.25
N LEU A 89 6.07 1.38 15.35
CA LEU A 89 5.95 2.82 15.55
C LEU A 89 7.11 3.28 16.41
N GLY A 90 7.96 4.12 15.83
CA GLY A 90 9.27 4.46 16.38
C GLY A 90 9.41 5.93 16.76
N LYS A 91 10.54 6.56 16.43
CA LYS A 91 10.79 7.98 16.74
C LYS A 91 10.19 8.94 15.71
N ASN A 92 10.40 8.64 14.43
CA ASN A 92 10.14 9.50 13.29
C ASN A 92 8.83 9.13 12.56
N GLY A 93 8.18 8.04 12.95
CA GLY A 93 6.93 7.56 12.37
C GLY A 93 6.88 6.04 12.32
N ILE A 94 6.49 5.49 11.17
CA ILE A 94 6.59 4.07 10.87
C ILE A 94 8.07 3.76 10.60
N GLU A 95 8.67 2.94 11.45
CA GLU A 95 10.08 2.51 11.37
C GLU A 95 10.12 0.98 11.18
N ASP A 96 11.25 0.42 10.77
CA ASP A 96 11.42 -1.03 10.72
C ASP A 96 12.10 -1.56 11.98
N ILE A 97 11.96 -2.86 12.22
CA ILE A 97 12.59 -3.58 13.32
C ILE A 97 12.79 -5.05 12.93
N LYS A 98 14.00 -5.57 13.15
CA LYS A 98 14.32 -6.97 12.85
C LYS A 98 13.56 -7.91 13.78
N THR A 99 13.23 -9.11 13.29
CA THR A 99 12.57 -10.11 14.13
C THR A 99 13.40 -10.52 15.36
N SER A 100 14.73 -10.43 15.30
CA SER A 100 15.67 -10.57 16.43
C SER A 100 15.49 -9.52 17.53
N ASP A 101 15.10 -8.30 17.16
CA ASP A 101 15.15 -7.11 18.02
C ASP A 101 13.79 -6.84 18.69
N LEU A 102 12.76 -7.61 18.32
CA LEU A 102 11.44 -7.59 18.93
C LEU A 102 11.48 -8.16 20.35
N ILE A 103 10.91 -7.42 21.31
CA ILE A 103 10.83 -7.84 22.72
C ILE A 103 9.41 -8.27 23.05
N PRO A 104 9.16 -9.55 23.41
CA PRO A 104 7.84 -10.04 23.80
C PRO A 104 7.20 -9.21 24.90
N ASN A 105 5.93 -8.87 24.71
CA ASN A 105 5.14 -8.02 25.61
C ASN A 105 5.71 -6.60 25.84
N LYS A 106 6.62 -6.11 24.99
CA LYS A 106 6.98 -4.69 24.88
C LYS A 106 6.77 -4.13 23.47
N SER A 107 7.36 -4.75 22.45
CA SER A 107 7.28 -4.29 21.06
C SER A 107 5.86 -4.38 20.49
N PHE A 108 5.54 -3.46 19.59
CA PHE A 108 4.34 -3.45 18.76
C PHE A 108 4.77 -3.53 17.29
N ILE A 109 3.97 -4.17 16.46
CA ILE A 109 4.22 -4.29 15.01
C ILE A 109 3.00 -3.89 14.19
N ALA A 110 3.24 -3.43 12.97
CA ALA A 110 2.21 -3.04 12.02
C ALA A 110 1.47 -4.27 11.48
N VAL A 111 0.16 -4.28 11.62
CA VAL A 111 -0.73 -5.22 10.94
C VAL A 111 -1.82 -4.43 10.21
N PRO A 112 -2.39 -4.91 9.10
CA PRO A 112 -3.50 -4.23 8.44
C PRO A 112 -4.68 -4.06 9.41
N ASN A 113 -5.16 -2.81 9.55
CA ASN A 113 -6.44 -2.49 10.20
C ASN A 113 -7.60 -2.70 9.22
N LYS A 114 -7.36 -2.39 7.94
CA LYS A 114 -8.34 -2.50 6.85
C LYS A 114 -7.69 -3.01 5.56
N LEU A 115 -8.49 -3.66 4.71
CA LEU A 115 -8.15 -3.98 3.32
C LEU A 115 -9.10 -3.27 2.33
N PRO A 116 -8.64 -2.92 1.12
CA PRO A 116 -9.50 -2.44 0.04
C PRO A 116 -10.31 -3.58 -0.57
N PHE A 117 -11.51 -3.27 -1.06
CA PHE A 117 -12.28 -4.17 -1.92
C PHE A 117 -11.67 -4.22 -3.32
N ALA A 118 -11.88 -5.32 -4.05
CA ALA A 118 -11.47 -5.43 -5.44
C ALA A 118 -12.18 -4.37 -6.31
N GLU A 119 -11.43 -3.70 -7.20
CA GLU A 119 -11.94 -2.65 -8.10
C GLU A 119 -13.06 -3.17 -9.01
N ASN A 120 -12.93 -4.42 -9.46
CA ASN A 120 -13.86 -5.10 -10.38
C ASN A 120 -14.41 -6.36 -9.70
N PRO A 121 -15.43 -6.25 -8.81
CA PRO A 121 -15.91 -7.37 -8.02
C PRO A 121 -16.65 -8.42 -8.86
N ILE A 122 -16.44 -9.69 -8.52
CA ILE A 122 -17.10 -10.84 -9.14
C ILE A 122 -18.55 -10.91 -8.65
N ASN A 123 -19.48 -10.52 -9.53
CA ASN A 123 -20.93 -10.65 -9.31
C ASN A 123 -21.57 -11.75 -10.18
N LYS A 124 -20.87 -12.26 -11.21
CA LYS A 124 -21.28 -13.43 -12.02
C LYS A 124 -20.08 -14.32 -12.36
N LEU A 125 -20.31 -15.61 -12.59
CA LEU A 125 -19.32 -16.58 -13.08
C LEU A 125 -19.88 -17.36 -14.28
N ASP A 126 -19.11 -17.37 -15.37
CA ASP A 126 -19.35 -18.23 -16.53
C ASP A 126 -18.89 -19.67 -16.22
N LEU A 127 -19.85 -20.57 -16.04
CA LEU A 127 -19.59 -21.98 -15.79
C LEU A 127 -19.17 -22.73 -17.07
N LEU A 128 -19.49 -22.26 -18.28
CA LEU A 128 -19.04 -22.90 -19.53
C LEU A 128 -17.54 -22.70 -19.72
N LYS A 129 -17.04 -21.47 -19.57
CA LYS A 129 -15.59 -21.18 -19.57
C LYS A 129 -14.86 -21.97 -18.48
N THR A 130 -15.45 -22.09 -17.29
CA THR A 130 -14.81 -22.80 -16.16
C THR A 130 -14.85 -24.33 -16.30
N LEU A 131 -15.87 -24.90 -16.95
CA LEU A 131 -16.03 -26.35 -17.20
C LEU A 131 -15.49 -26.81 -18.57
N LYS A 132 -14.82 -25.92 -19.30
CA LYS A 132 -14.30 -26.16 -20.66
C LYS A 132 -13.29 -27.31 -20.71
N GLU A 133 -12.43 -27.42 -19.70
CA GLU A 133 -11.32 -28.38 -19.66
C GLU A 133 -11.70 -29.66 -18.91
N ASN A 134 -12.49 -29.53 -17.83
CA ASN A 134 -13.07 -30.65 -17.11
C ASN A 134 -14.53 -30.32 -16.76
N ASP A 135 -15.47 -31.04 -17.37
CA ASP A 135 -16.90 -30.83 -17.11
C ASP A 135 -17.42 -31.61 -15.90
N PHE A 136 -16.60 -32.43 -15.25
CA PHE A 136 -16.97 -33.28 -14.11
C PHE A 136 -18.22 -34.16 -14.35
N GLY A 137 -18.54 -34.47 -15.61
CA GLY A 137 -19.75 -35.20 -16.00
C GLY A 137 -21.03 -34.35 -16.06
N LEU A 138 -20.91 -33.03 -15.87
CA LEU A 138 -21.97 -32.07 -16.13
C LEU A 138 -22.22 -31.92 -17.64
N LYS A 139 -23.46 -31.54 -17.99
CA LYS A 139 -23.93 -31.51 -19.38
C LYS A 139 -24.71 -30.25 -19.69
N VAL A 140 -24.65 -29.75 -20.91
CA VAL A 140 -25.56 -28.70 -21.42
C VAL A 140 -26.85 -29.30 -21.98
N ARG A 141 -27.97 -28.60 -21.81
CA ARG A 141 -29.28 -28.86 -22.45
C ARG A 141 -29.82 -27.58 -23.10
N GLY A 142 -30.80 -27.71 -24.01
CA GLY A 142 -31.37 -26.59 -24.78
C GLY A 142 -30.56 -26.19 -26.02
N VAL A 143 -29.37 -26.77 -26.19
CA VAL A 143 -28.40 -26.41 -27.24
C VAL A 143 -28.71 -26.97 -28.63
N GLN A 144 -29.87 -27.58 -28.87
CA GLN A 144 -30.21 -28.19 -30.16
C GLN A 144 -30.16 -27.19 -31.33
N HIS A 145 -30.48 -25.91 -31.08
CA HIS A 145 -30.42 -24.88 -32.11
C HIS A 145 -28.97 -24.54 -32.50
N TYR A 146 -28.03 -24.53 -31.55
CA TYR A 146 -26.59 -24.46 -31.81
C TYR A 146 -26.10 -25.67 -32.61
N VAL A 147 -26.56 -26.89 -32.27
CA VAL A 147 -26.19 -28.11 -33.01
C VAL A 147 -26.72 -28.06 -34.45
N ARG A 148 -27.94 -27.55 -34.70
CA ARG A 148 -28.44 -27.31 -36.07
C ARG A 148 -27.58 -26.30 -36.84
N LYS A 149 -27.25 -25.14 -36.24
CA LYS A 149 -26.32 -24.16 -36.82
C LYS A 149 -24.95 -24.80 -37.16
N ALA A 150 -24.44 -25.70 -36.33
CA ALA A 150 -23.19 -26.42 -36.58
C ALA A 150 -23.30 -27.43 -37.73
N ILE A 151 -24.41 -28.20 -37.83
CA ILE A 151 -24.64 -29.13 -38.94
C ILE A 151 -24.66 -28.38 -40.27
N ASN A 152 -25.31 -27.22 -40.33
CA ASN A 152 -25.38 -26.39 -41.53
C ASN A 152 -24.01 -25.81 -41.94
N LYS A 153 -23.10 -25.56 -40.98
CA LYS A 153 -21.76 -24.99 -41.26
C LYS A 153 -20.69 -26.03 -41.60
N ILE A 154 -20.63 -27.16 -40.90
CA ILE A 154 -19.53 -28.15 -41.05
C ILE A 154 -19.98 -29.54 -41.49
N GLY A 155 -21.28 -29.77 -41.65
CA GLY A 155 -21.83 -31.05 -42.12
C GLY A 155 -22.03 -32.08 -41.01
N HIS A 156 -23.08 -32.89 -41.17
CA HIS A 156 -23.60 -33.84 -40.18
C HIS A 156 -22.52 -34.79 -39.59
N ASN A 157 -21.64 -35.33 -40.44
CA ASN A 157 -20.61 -36.29 -40.01
C ASN A 157 -19.50 -35.63 -39.17
N ASN A 158 -19.09 -34.40 -39.50
CA ASN A 158 -18.11 -33.65 -38.71
C ASN A 158 -18.63 -33.26 -37.33
N VAL A 159 -19.93 -32.94 -37.23
CA VAL A 159 -20.60 -32.68 -35.94
C VAL A 159 -20.61 -33.95 -35.09
N ALA A 160 -21.05 -35.07 -35.66
CA ALA A 160 -21.10 -36.36 -34.97
C ALA A 160 -19.71 -36.81 -34.47
N GLN A 161 -18.68 -36.71 -35.32
CA GLN A 161 -17.28 -37.00 -34.97
C GLN A 161 -16.80 -36.13 -33.79
N THR A 162 -17.07 -34.82 -33.83
CA THR A 162 -16.60 -33.87 -32.80
C THR A 162 -17.31 -34.06 -31.45
N LEU A 163 -18.56 -34.53 -31.46
CA LEU A 163 -19.27 -34.95 -30.25
C LEU A 163 -18.87 -36.36 -29.78
N GLY A 164 -18.08 -37.11 -30.56
CA GLY A 164 -17.74 -38.51 -30.30
C GLY A 164 -18.97 -39.43 -30.35
N LEU A 165 -19.83 -39.24 -31.35
CA LEU A 165 -21.06 -39.99 -31.59
C LEU A 165 -21.02 -40.64 -32.99
N LYS A 166 -21.64 -41.82 -33.15
CA LYS A 166 -21.93 -42.34 -34.50
C LYS A 166 -23.03 -41.46 -35.13
N PRO A 167 -22.99 -41.10 -36.44
CA PRO A 167 -23.91 -40.15 -37.05
C PRO A 167 -25.40 -40.39 -36.75
N LYS A 168 -25.86 -41.65 -36.74
CA LYS A 168 -27.25 -42.00 -36.43
C LYS A 168 -27.77 -41.52 -35.07
N TYR A 169 -26.89 -41.32 -34.08
CA TYR A 169 -27.26 -40.83 -32.74
C TYR A 169 -27.32 -39.30 -32.64
N LEU A 170 -26.96 -38.55 -33.71
CA LEU A 170 -27.11 -37.09 -33.70
C LEU A 170 -28.59 -36.66 -33.70
N TYR A 171 -29.48 -37.51 -34.23
CA TYR A 171 -30.94 -37.36 -34.10
C TYR A 171 -31.40 -37.34 -32.63
N ASP A 172 -30.83 -38.16 -31.75
CA ASP A 172 -31.21 -38.18 -30.33
C ASP A 172 -30.85 -36.86 -29.62
N VAL A 173 -29.74 -36.24 -30.01
CA VAL A 173 -29.34 -34.90 -29.52
C VAL A 173 -30.36 -33.85 -29.99
N LEU A 174 -30.73 -33.86 -31.27
CA LEU A 174 -31.62 -32.88 -31.90
C LEU A 174 -33.10 -33.01 -31.45
N SER A 175 -33.56 -34.23 -31.18
CA SER A 175 -34.98 -34.57 -31.03
C SER A 175 -35.36 -35.02 -29.61
N LYS A 176 -34.43 -35.55 -28.80
CA LYS A 176 -34.71 -36.07 -27.44
C LYS A 176 -34.06 -35.25 -26.31
N ASN A 177 -33.50 -34.06 -26.62
CA ASN A 177 -32.83 -33.17 -25.65
C ASN A 177 -31.76 -33.88 -24.78
N VAL A 178 -31.00 -34.78 -25.42
CA VAL A 178 -29.91 -35.52 -24.76
C VAL A 178 -28.77 -34.57 -24.46
N GLY A 179 -28.44 -34.44 -23.17
CA GLY A 179 -27.40 -33.52 -22.71
C GLY A 179 -26.00 -33.89 -23.21
N LEU A 180 -25.31 -32.90 -23.79
CA LEU A 180 -23.93 -33.00 -24.27
C LEU A 180 -22.96 -32.61 -23.15
N GLY A 181 -21.78 -33.23 -23.07
CA GLY A 181 -20.71 -32.77 -22.16
C GLY A 181 -20.28 -31.33 -22.49
N VAL A 182 -20.02 -30.50 -21.47
CA VAL A 182 -19.75 -29.06 -21.66
C VAL A 182 -18.51 -28.85 -22.54
N SER A 183 -17.44 -29.60 -22.24
CA SER A 183 -16.21 -29.70 -23.02
C SER A 183 -16.46 -29.94 -24.52
N LYS A 184 -17.25 -30.97 -24.84
CA LYS A 184 -17.60 -31.37 -26.21
C LYS A 184 -18.47 -30.34 -26.93
N PHE A 185 -19.39 -29.68 -26.21
CA PHE A 185 -20.23 -28.63 -26.78
C PHE A 185 -19.38 -27.41 -27.18
N ILE A 186 -18.50 -26.92 -26.30
CA ILE A 186 -17.60 -25.80 -26.60
C ILE A 186 -16.63 -26.16 -27.74
N GLY A 187 -16.11 -27.40 -27.74
CA GLY A 187 -15.28 -27.91 -28.83
C GLY A 187 -16.00 -27.89 -30.19
N LEU A 188 -17.29 -28.23 -30.23
CA LEU A 188 -18.13 -28.15 -31.43
C LEU A 188 -18.35 -26.70 -31.88
N MET A 189 -18.71 -25.80 -30.96
CA MET A 189 -18.94 -24.37 -31.27
C MET A 189 -17.69 -23.71 -31.84
N ARG A 190 -16.52 -24.00 -31.25
CA ARG A 190 -15.22 -23.57 -31.79
C ARG A 190 -14.95 -24.13 -33.18
N LYS A 191 -15.13 -25.44 -33.42
CA LYS A 191 -14.89 -26.06 -34.75
C LYS A 191 -15.83 -25.52 -35.83
N ALA A 192 -17.07 -25.17 -35.47
CA ALA A 192 -18.04 -24.59 -36.40
C ALA A 192 -17.95 -23.05 -36.54
N ASN A 193 -17.07 -22.40 -35.78
CA ASN A 193 -17.03 -20.94 -35.63
C ASN A 193 -18.43 -20.34 -35.37
N ILE A 194 -19.02 -20.72 -34.24
CA ILE A 194 -20.34 -20.26 -33.78
C ILE A 194 -20.17 -19.60 -32.42
N GLY A 195 -20.60 -18.34 -32.31
CA GLY A 195 -20.72 -17.64 -31.03
C GLY A 195 -21.79 -18.27 -30.15
N ILE A 196 -21.51 -18.32 -28.85
CA ILE A 196 -22.42 -18.77 -27.81
C ILE A 196 -23.10 -17.54 -27.20
N ASN A 197 -24.34 -17.69 -26.75
CA ASN A 197 -24.95 -16.86 -25.72
C ASN A 197 -25.10 -17.75 -24.47
N GLU A 198 -24.37 -17.40 -23.41
CA GLU A 198 -24.29 -18.16 -22.17
C GLU A 198 -25.63 -18.15 -21.39
N GLU A 199 -26.45 -17.11 -21.56
CA GLU A 199 -27.73 -16.95 -20.86
C GLU A 199 -28.79 -17.96 -21.33
N ASP A 200 -28.75 -18.37 -22.61
CA ASP A 200 -29.62 -19.42 -23.18
C ASP A 200 -29.31 -20.82 -22.64
N ILE A 201 -28.14 -21.01 -22.03
CA ILE A 201 -27.60 -22.35 -21.75
C ILE A 201 -27.83 -22.73 -20.29
N ARG A 202 -28.33 -23.96 -20.11
CA ARG A 202 -28.49 -24.59 -18.80
C ARG A 202 -27.63 -25.84 -18.67
N ILE A 203 -26.93 -25.93 -17.56
CA ILE A 203 -26.08 -27.05 -17.17
C ILE A 203 -26.92 -28.01 -16.31
N CYS A 204 -26.76 -29.32 -16.47
CA CYS A 204 -27.53 -30.33 -15.74
C CYS A 204 -26.71 -31.60 -15.46
N THR A 205 -27.26 -32.43 -14.56
CA THR A 205 -26.90 -33.86 -14.43
C THR A 205 -28.01 -34.71 -15.05
N LYS A 206 -28.48 -35.77 -14.38
CA LYS A 206 -29.68 -36.54 -14.81
C LYS A 206 -31.00 -35.81 -14.52
N GLY A 207 -31.02 -34.86 -13.57
CA GLY A 207 -32.24 -34.19 -13.07
C GLY A 207 -32.27 -32.67 -13.27
N LYS A 208 -32.35 -31.92 -12.16
CA LYS A 208 -32.40 -30.44 -12.11
C LYS A 208 -31.30 -29.79 -12.98
N SER A 209 -31.58 -28.58 -13.49
CA SER A 209 -30.65 -27.79 -14.29
C SER A 209 -30.42 -26.39 -13.70
N PHE A 210 -29.19 -25.91 -13.80
CA PHE A 210 -28.70 -24.63 -13.30
C PHE A 210 -28.35 -23.72 -14.49
N PRO A 211 -28.51 -22.38 -14.41
CA PRO A 211 -28.04 -21.47 -15.47
C PRO A 211 -26.54 -21.63 -15.72
N SER A 212 -26.05 -21.36 -16.93
CA SER A 212 -24.60 -21.40 -17.20
C SER A 212 -23.85 -20.17 -16.70
N MET A 213 -24.52 -19.01 -16.67
CA MET A 213 -24.10 -17.86 -15.87
C MET A 213 -24.60 -18.02 -14.42
N LEU A 214 -23.71 -18.33 -13.49
CA LEU A 214 -23.99 -18.30 -12.06
C LEU A 214 -23.91 -16.85 -11.56
N GLU A 215 -24.96 -16.37 -10.89
CA GLU A 215 -24.96 -15.05 -10.26
C GLU A 215 -24.66 -15.14 -8.77
N PHE A 216 -23.84 -14.21 -8.28
CA PHE A 216 -23.60 -13.97 -6.86
C PHE A 216 -24.45 -12.78 -6.43
N ASN A 217 -25.61 -13.07 -5.84
CA ASN A 217 -26.45 -12.11 -5.14
C ASN A 217 -26.33 -12.33 -3.61
N GLU A 218 -26.85 -11.41 -2.80
CA GLU A 218 -26.72 -11.49 -1.33
C GLU A 218 -27.27 -12.80 -0.77
N ASP A 219 -28.44 -13.27 -1.24
CA ASP A 219 -29.02 -14.54 -0.79
C ASP A 219 -28.06 -15.72 -1.02
N PHE A 220 -27.52 -15.85 -2.24
CA PHE A 220 -26.63 -16.95 -2.59
C PHE A 220 -25.29 -16.84 -1.84
N CYS A 221 -24.75 -15.63 -1.69
CA CYS A 221 -23.53 -15.40 -0.91
C CYS A 221 -23.73 -15.77 0.57
N ALA A 222 -24.87 -15.41 1.16
CA ALA A 222 -25.22 -15.78 2.52
C ALA A 222 -25.43 -17.29 2.70
N PHE A 223 -25.99 -17.97 1.70
CA PHE A 223 -26.05 -19.43 1.67
C PHE A 223 -24.65 -20.08 1.58
N LEU A 224 -23.73 -19.52 0.79
CA LEU A 224 -22.34 -19.99 0.73
C LEU A 224 -21.62 -19.80 2.07
N GLY A 225 -21.82 -18.67 2.75
CA GLY A 225 -21.27 -18.40 4.08
C GLY A 225 -21.82 -19.35 5.15
N LEU A 226 -23.14 -19.58 5.14
CA LEU A 226 -23.79 -20.56 6.02
C LEU A 226 -23.32 -22.00 5.74
N TRP A 227 -22.98 -22.32 4.49
CA TRP A 227 -22.35 -23.60 4.16
C TRP A 227 -20.91 -23.70 4.73
N VAL A 228 -20.15 -22.60 4.72
CA VAL A 228 -18.82 -22.58 5.34
C VAL A 228 -18.90 -22.83 6.86
N ALA A 229 -19.95 -22.35 7.52
CA ALA A 229 -20.30 -22.76 8.88
C ALA A 229 -20.81 -24.22 8.94
N GLU A 230 -22.11 -24.44 8.73
CA GLU A 230 -22.85 -25.66 9.06
C GLU A 230 -23.00 -26.64 7.89
N GLY A 231 -22.32 -26.36 6.77
CA GLY A 231 -22.45 -27.11 5.53
C GLY A 231 -21.58 -28.35 5.41
N SER A 232 -22.15 -29.36 4.76
CA SER A 232 -21.56 -30.62 4.35
C SER A 232 -22.17 -31.09 3.01
N TYR A 233 -21.76 -32.26 2.50
CA TYR A 233 -22.37 -32.90 1.33
C TYR A 233 -22.77 -34.34 1.62
N THR A 234 -23.86 -34.81 1.00
CA THR A 234 -24.24 -36.22 1.01
C THR A 234 -23.41 -37.03 0.00
N ASN A 235 -23.47 -38.37 0.08
CA ASN A 235 -22.86 -39.27 -0.90
C ASN A 235 -23.41 -39.10 -2.34
N LYS A 236 -24.52 -38.36 -2.52
CA LYS A 236 -25.10 -38.01 -3.83
C LYS A 236 -24.66 -36.61 -4.33
N ASN A 237 -23.75 -35.95 -3.60
CA ASN A 237 -23.38 -34.54 -3.75
C ASN A 237 -24.56 -33.56 -3.54
N GLU A 238 -25.55 -33.91 -2.72
CA GLU A 238 -26.57 -32.95 -2.27
C GLU A 238 -25.99 -32.11 -1.13
N VAL A 239 -26.44 -30.86 -0.98
CA VAL A 239 -25.98 -29.98 0.10
C VAL A 239 -26.79 -30.27 1.36
N ARG A 240 -26.11 -30.45 2.50
CA ARG A 240 -26.72 -30.60 3.83
C ARG A 240 -26.19 -29.49 4.74
N LEU A 241 -27.10 -28.71 5.33
CA LEU A 241 -26.82 -27.76 6.41
C LEU A 241 -27.31 -28.38 7.73
N SER A 242 -26.53 -28.29 8.82
CA SER A 242 -26.79 -29.02 10.08
C SER A 242 -27.01 -28.10 11.28
N ILE A 243 -27.97 -27.17 11.14
CA ILE A 243 -28.19 -25.99 11.98
C ILE A 243 -28.89 -26.26 13.32
N HIS A 244 -28.82 -25.30 14.25
CA HIS A 244 -29.65 -25.29 15.46
C HIS A 244 -31.11 -24.95 15.14
N SER A 245 -32.09 -25.64 15.75
CA SER A 245 -33.51 -25.57 15.34
C SER A 245 -34.16 -24.19 15.48
N LYS A 246 -33.59 -23.27 16.27
CA LYS A 246 -34.04 -21.85 16.31
C LYS A 246 -33.86 -21.13 14.97
N GLU A 247 -32.90 -21.54 14.16
CA GLU A 247 -32.54 -20.87 12.89
C GLU A 247 -33.27 -21.48 11.69
N GLU A 248 -34.01 -22.57 11.90
CA GLU A 248 -34.67 -23.35 10.86
C GLU A 248 -35.54 -22.50 9.94
N LYS A 249 -36.32 -21.56 10.49
CA LYS A 249 -37.21 -20.69 9.71
C LYS A 249 -36.42 -19.87 8.67
N ALA A 250 -35.45 -19.08 9.12
CA ALA A 250 -34.69 -18.18 8.25
C ALA A 250 -33.88 -18.95 7.19
N VAL A 251 -33.23 -20.05 7.59
CA VAL A 251 -32.44 -20.88 6.66
C VAL A 251 -33.34 -21.61 5.65
N LYS A 252 -34.51 -22.09 6.07
CA LYS A 252 -35.52 -22.71 5.18
C LYS A 252 -36.06 -21.70 4.17
N GLU A 253 -36.39 -20.48 4.61
CA GLU A 253 -36.85 -19.40 3.75
C GLU A 253 -35.79 -19.02 2.70
N LEU A 254 -34.53 -18.84 3.13
CA LEU A 254 -33.39 -18.59 2.23
C LEU A 254 -33.18 -19.72 1.21
N CYS A 255 -33.15 -20.98 1.64
CA CYS A 255 -32.93 -22.11 0.74
C CYS A 255 -34.11 -22.34 -0.22
N ASN A 256 -35.35 -22.13 0.24
CA ASN A 256 -36.53 -22.20 -0.62
C ASN A 256 -36.52 -21.11 -1.70
N LYS A 257 -36.14 -19.88 -1.34
CA LYS A 257 -36.01 -18.73 -2.26
C LYS A 257 -34.98 -19.01 -3.36
N LEU A 258 -33.85 -19.63 -3.01
CA LEU A 258 -32.75 -19.93 -3.94
C LEU A 258 -32.96 -21.19 -4.80
N PHE A 259 -33.53 -22.26 -4.25
CA PHE A 259 -33.45 -23.60 -4.86
C PHE A 259 -34.80 -24.34 -4.98
N GLY A 260 -35.90 -23.68 -4.60
CA GLY A 260 -37.20 -24.31 -4.41
C GLY A 260 -37.23 -25.22 -3.16
N PRO A 261 -38.33 -25.98 -2.96
CA PRO A 261 -38.56 -26.75 -1.74
C PRO A 261 -37.39 -27.65 -1.31
N VAL A 262 -36.93 -27.42 -0.07
CA VAL A 262 -35.92 -28.26 0.61
C VAL A 262 -36.55 -29.38 1.44
N THR A 263 -35.80 -30.47 1.63
CA THR A 263 -36.16 -31.53 2.58
C THR A 263 -35.59 -31.20 3.95
N ILE A 264 -36.35 -31.47 5.01
CA ILE A 264 -36.00 -31.15 6.41
C ILE A 264 -36.03 -32.45 7.24
N TYR A 265 -35.08 -32.59 8.15
CA TYR A 265 -35.01 -33.69 9.11
C TYR A 265 -34.64 -33.16 10.50
N HIS A 266 -35.59 -33.20 11.42
CA HIS A 266 -35.37 -32.87 12.84
C HIS A 266 -34.65 -34.05 13.52
N LYS A 267 -33.51 -33.80 14.17
CA LYS A 267 -32.71 -34.86 14.80
C LYS A 267 -33.36 -35.27 16.14
N PRO A 268 -33.76 -36.54 16.33
CA PRO A 268 -34.30 -36.98 17.61
C PRO A 268 -33.32 -36.73 18.76
N ASN A 269 -33.82 -36.17 19.87
CA ASN A 269 -33.05 -35.86 21.09
C ASN A 269 -31.97 -34.75 20.95
N PHE A 270 -31.96 -33.98 19.85
CA PHE A 270 -31.07 -32.82 19.69
C PHE A 270 -31.84 -31.58 19.24
N ASN A 271 -31.44 -30.39 19.73
CA ASN A 271 -31.99 -29.09 19.27
C ASN A 271 -31.42 -28.68 17.90
N ALA A 272 -31.32 -29.61 16.95
CA ALA A 272 -30.70 -29.40 15.65
C ALA A 272 -31.51 -30.01 14.52
N THR A 273 -31.57 -29.29 13.41
CA THR A 273 -32.32 -29.65 12.21
C THR A 273 -31.35 -29.76 11.03
N ASP A 274 -31.44 -30.85 10.27
CA ASP A 274 -30.78 -30.96 8.98
C ASP A 274 -31.69 -30.42 7.85
N ILE A 275 -31.14 -29.52 7.04
CA ILE A 275 -31.78 -29.02 5.82
C ILE A 275 -31.00 -29.53 4.60
N TYR A 276 -31.70 -30.21 3.69
CA TYR A 276 -31.13 -30.81 2.49
C TYR A 276 -31.60 -30.06 1.23
N VAL A 277 -30.65 -29.44 0.53
CA VAL A 277 -30.88 -28.94 -0.83
C VAL A 277 -30.67 -30.09 -1.81
N CYS A 278 -31.77 -30.76 -2.14
CA CYS A 278 -31.84 -31.90 -3.05
C CYS A 278 -31.51 -31.47 -4.50
N SER A 279 -30.22 -31.28 -4.77
CA SER A 279 -29.65 -30.80 -6.03
C SER A 279 -28.18 -31.22 -6.17
N GLY A 280 -27.93 -32.41 -6.70
CA GLY A 280 -26.56 -32.91 -6.92
C GLY A 280 -25.69 -32.04 -7.83
N ILE A 281 -26.30 -31.24 -8.71
CA ILE A 281 -25.57 -30.25 -9.54
C ILE A 281 -25.02 -29.09 -8.68
N LEU A 282 -25.77 -28.61 -7.68
CA LEU A 282 -25.32 -27.53 -6.81
C LEU A 282 -24.09 -27.96 -6.01
N GLY A 283 -24.09 -29.15 -5.41
CA GLY A 283 -22.93 -29.66 -4.69
C GLY A 283 -21.71 -29.92 -5.58
N ILE A 284 -21.90 -30.34 -6.85
CA ILE A 284 -20.79 -30.42 -7.82
C ILE A 284 -20.24 -29.02 -8.12
N ILE A 285 -21.09 -28.03 -8.43
CA ILE A 285 -20.65 -26.65 -8.69
C ILE A 285 -19.89 -26.10 -7.47
N MET A 286 -20.46 -26.17 -6.27
CA MET A 286 -19.82 -25.68 -5.05
C MET A 286 -18.47 -26.38 -4.78
N LYS A 287 -18.42 -27.71 -4.85
CA LYS A 287 -17.24 -28.51 -4.49
C LYS A 287 -16.13 -28.51 -5.55
N LYS A 288 -16.48 -28.49 -6.84
CA LYS A 288 -15.54 -28.71 -7.96
C LYS A 288 -15.29 -27.48 -8.81
N VAL A 289 -16.20 -26.50 -8.83
CA VAL A 289 -16.04 -25.26 -9.59
C VAL A 289 -15.69 -24.09 -8.66
N LEU A 290 -16.44 -23.93 -7.56
CA LEU A 290 -16.23 -22.85 -6.59
C LEU A 290 -15.20 -23.19 -5.50
N GLY A 291 -14.79 -24.45 -5.34
CA GLY A 291 -13.75 -24.85 -4.39
C GLY A 291 -14.17 -25.05 -2.92
N PHE A 292 -15.46 -25.03 -2.60
CA PHE A 292 -15.99 -25.29 -1.26
C PHE A 292 -15.82 -26.77 -0.87
N ASN A 293 -14.70 -27.10 -0.21
CA ASN A 293 -14.30 -28.49 0.05
C ASN A 293 -14.76 -29.02 1.41
N SER A 294 -15.13 -30.30 1.43
CA SER A 294 -15.86 -30.96 2.54
C SER A 294 -14.93 -31.71 3.48
N ASN A 295 -14.46 -31.03 4.54
CA ASN A 295 -13.94 -31.61 5.79
C ASN A 295 -13.78 -30.47 6.80
N ALA A 296 -14.35 -30.56 8.00
CA ALA A 296 -14.31 -29.48 9.00
C ALA A 296 -12.88 -28.97 9.34
N ARG A 297 -11.87 -29.86 9.29
CA ARG A 297 -10.45 -29.55 9.55
C ARG A 297 -9.70 -28.96 8.35
N GLN A 298 -10.31 -29.02 7.16
CA GLN A 298 -9.73 -28.57 5.89
C GLN A 298 -10.67 -27.61 5.14
N LYS A 299 -11.75 -27.12 5.77
CA LYS A 299 -12.56 -26.03 5.25
C LYS A 299 -11.64 -24.82 5.07
N LYS A 300 -11.74 -24.17 3.91
CA LYS A 300 -11.09 -22.90 3.61
C LYS A 300 -12.03 -22.06 2.75
N ILE A 301 -11.75 -20.77 2.65
CA ILE A 301 -12.50 -19.87 1.79
C ILE A 301 -11.85 -19.87 0.39
N PRO A 302 -12.62 -20.07 -0.70
CA PRO A 302 -12.07 -20.00 -2.05
C PRO A 302 -11.80 -18.54 -2.48
N ASP A 303 -10.77 -18.32 -3.30
CA ASP A 303 -10.31 -16.98 -3.71
C ASP A 303 -11.42 -16.11 -4.35
N ILE A 304 -12.45 -16.72 -4.95
CA ILE A 304 -13.59 -15.99 -5.52
C ILE A 304 -14.32 -15.10 -4.49
N VAL A 305 -14.32 -15.49 -3.21
CA VAL A 305 -14.99 -14.75 -2.12
C VAL A 305 -14.22 -13.47 -1.75
N TYR A 306 -12.88 -13.49 -1.84
CA TYR A 306 -12.01 -12.30 -1.66
C TYR A 306 -12.26 -11.20 -2.72
N ASN A 307 -13.00 -11.55 -3.77
CA ASN A 307 -13.32 -10.70 -4.91
C ASN A 307 -14.82 -10.38 -5.01
N PHE A 308 -15.63 -10.76 -4.01
CA PHE A 308 -17.02 -10.34 -3.95
C PHE A 308 -17.17 -8.83 -3.74
N SER A 309 -18.26 -8.27 -4.24
CA SER A 309 -18.66 -6.89 -3.94
C SER A 309 -18.94 -6.72 -2.44
N LYS A 310 -18.88 -5.48 -1.96
CA LYS A 310 -19.02 -5.16 -0.53
C LYS A 310 -20.31 -5.73 0.10
N THR A 311 -21.44 -5.64 -0.60
CA THR A 311 -22.72 -6.24 -0.17
C THR A 311 -22.69 -7.76 -0.18
N ASN A 312 -22.19 -8.39 -1.25
CA ASN A 312 -22.06 -9.84 -1.35
C ASN A 312 -21.12 -10.43 -0.28
N LEU A 313 -20.00 -9.76 0.02
CA LEU A 313 -19.09 -10.19 1.08
C LEU A 313 -19.69 -10.01 2.48
N SER A 314 -20.43 -8.91 2.71
CA SER A 314 -21.21 -8.72 3.93
C SER A 314 -22.22 -9.85 4.11
N ALA A 315 -23.00 -10.16 3.07
CA ALA A 315 -23.99 -11.24 3.09
C ALA A 315 -23.33 -12.63 3.34
N PHE A 316 -22.18 -12.90 2.72
CA PHE A 316 -21.40 -14.11 3.00
C PHE A 316 -20.97 -14.20 4.48
N LEU A 317 -20.40 -13.13 5.04
CA LEU A 317 -20.00 -13.12 6.45
C LEU A 317 -21.23 -13.20 7.38
N ARG A 318 -22.37 -12.58 7.03
CA ARG A 318 -23.65 -12.69 7.74
C ARG A 318 -24.12 -14.13 7.80
N GLY A 319 -24.01 -14.88 6.70
CA GLY A 319 -24.30 -16.30 6.64
C GLY A 319 -23.38 -17.14 7.54
N TYR A 320 -22.07 -16.88 7.50
CA TYR A 320 -21.10 -17.58 8.34
C TYR A 320 -21.33 -17.31 9.84
N PHE A 321 -21.41 -16.04 10.25
CA PHE A 321 -21.62 -15.66 11.64
C PHE A 321 -23.03 -15.95 12.16
N SER A 322 -24.02 -16.23 11.30
CA SER A 322 -25.33 -16.70 11.78
C SER A 322 -25.21 -18.11 12.36
N GLY A 323 -24.65 -19.07 11.60
CA GLY A 323 -24.52 -20.46 12.06
C GLY A 323 -23.36 -20.67 13.05
N ASP A 324 -22.12 -20.37 12.64
CA ASP A 324 -20.92 -20.64 13.47
C ASP A 324 -20.72 -19.60 14.58
N GLY A 325 -21.48 -18.50 14.54
CA GLY A 325 -21.25 -17.29 15.33
C GLY A 325 -22.25 -17.07 16.47
N SER A 326 -21.70 -16.76 17.64
CA SER A 326 -22.42 -16.51 18.88
C SER A 326 -22.16 -15.10 19.42
N LEU A 327 -23.06 -14.58 20.25
CA LEU A 327 -22.93 -13.27 20.90
C LEU A 327 -22.86 -13.43 22.41
N ASN A 328 -21.66 -13.27 22.96
CA ASN A 328 -21.39 -13.37 24.38
C ASN A 328 -21.64 -12.03 25.09
N THR A 329 -22.78 -11.93 25.77
CA THR A 329 -23.23 -10.74 26.52
C THR A 329 -22.73 -10.68 27.96
N LYS A 330 -21.97 -11.68 28.44
CA LYS A 330 -21.43 -11.73 29.82
C LYS A 330 -20.17 -10.88 30.01
N THR A 331 -19.72 -10.18 28.97
CA THR A 331 -18.54 -9.30 28.99
C THR A 331 -18.95 -7.83 28.89
N PRO A 332 -18.17 -6.87 29.46
CA PRO A 332 -18.56 -5.44 29.51
C PRO A 332 -18.76 -4.76 28.14
N ALA A 333 -18.29 -5.40 27.08
CA ALA A 333 -18.71 -5.17 25.71
C ALA A 333 -19.22 -6.52 25.17
N PRO A 334 -20.38 -6.59 24.49
CA PRO A 334 -20.82 -7.85 23.90
C PRO A 334 -19.77 -8.33 22.88
N MET A 335 -19.49 -9.62 22.86
CA MET A 335 -18.41 -10.19 22.05
C MET A 335 -18.99 -11.14 21.01
N VAL A 336 -18.76 -10.86 19.74
CA VAL A 336 -19.03 -11.78 18.63
C VAL A 336 -17.94 -12.84 18.63
N GLU A 337 -18.31 -14.11 18.58
CA GLU A 337 -17.40 -15.25 18.68
C GLU A 337 -17.80 -16.37 17.72
N ALA A 338 -16.86 -16.84 16.89
CA ALA A 338 -17.00 -18.07 16.09
C ALA A 338 -15.88 -19.07 16.42
N CYS A 339 -16.07 -20.36 16.16
CA CYS A 339 -15.10 -21.41 16.45
C CYS A 339 -14.96 -22.41 15.29
N THR A 340 -13.73 -22.76 14.89
CA THR A 340 -13.49 -23.74 13.82
C THR A 340 -12.33 -24.69 14.12
N GLU A 341 -12.40 -25.93 13.61
CA GLU A 341 -11.31 -26.91 13.63
C GLU A 341 -10.31 -26.72 12.47
N SER A 342 -10.59 -25.82 11.51
CA SER A 342 -9.66 -25.47 10.44
C SER A 342 -8.86 -24.20 10.79
N PRO A 343 -7.53 -24.27 10.93
CA PRO A 343 -6.69 -23.08 11.03
C PRO A 343 -6.83 -22.18 9.80
N GLU A 344 -6.95 -22.76 8.60
CA GLU A 344 -7.07 -22.00 7.35
C GLU A 344 -8.38 -21.20 7.30
N LEU A 345 -9.51 -21.76 7.74
CA LEU A 345 -10.77 -21.01 7.80
C LEU A 345 -10.69 -19.87 8.82
N ALA A 346 -10.00 -20.08 9.94
CA ALA A 346 -9.79 -19.01 10.92
C ALA A 346 -8.91 -17.88 10.35
N ASP A 347 -7.88 -18.23 9.57
CA ASP A 347 -7.03 -17.28 8.84
C ASP A 347 -7.85 -16.51 7.80
N ASP A 348 -8.60 -17.21 6.94
CA ASP A 348 -9.39 -16.60 5.88
C ASP A 348 -10.47 -15.64 6.44
N ILE A 349 -11.20 -16.04 7.49
CA ILE A 349 -12.17 -15.15 8.17
C ILE A 349 -11.46 -13.94 8.79
N ALA A 350 -10.23 -14.08 9.27
CA ALA A 350 -9.43 -12.93 9.75
C ALA A 350 -9.22 -11.91 8.64
N TYR A 351 -8.83 -12.36 7.45
CA TYR A 351 -8.59 -11.52 6.28
C TYR A 351 -9.90 -10.90 5.75
N LEU A 352 -10.99 -11.67 5.64
CA LEU A 352 -12.28 -11.14 5.17
C LEU A 352 -12.85 -10.06 6.10
N LEU A 353 -12.65 -10.19 7.42
CA LEU A 353 -13.08 -9.17 8.39
C LEU A 353 -12.33 -7.84 8.23
N LEU A 354 -11.11 -7.84 7.72
CA LEU A 354 -10.35 -6.61 7.47
C LEU A 354 -10.93 -5.75 6.33
N TYR A 355 -11.68 -6.31 5.38
CA TYR A 355 -12.37 -5.50 4.37
C TYR A 355 -13.39 -4.51 4.99
N PHE A 356 -13.96 -4.90 6.13
CA PHE A 356 -14.88 -4.10 6.94
C PHE A 356 -14.17 -3.31 8.05
N GLY A 357 -12.84 -3.40 8.17
CA GLY A 357 -12.08 -2.79 9.26
C GLY A 357 -12.35 -3.45 10.62
N ILE A 358 -12.45 -4.78 10.67
CA ILE A 358 -12.69 -5.55 11.90
C ILE A 358 -11.42 -6.34 12.24
N VAL A 359 -10.69 -5.88 13.26
CA VAL A 359 -9.43 -6.49 13.71
C VAL A 359 -9.72 -7.60 14.73
N ALA A 360 -10.14 -8.74 14.20
CA ALA A 360 -10.43 -9.93 15.00
C ALA A 360 -9.22 -10.45 15.80
N LYS A 361 -9.52 -11.09 16.94
CA LYS A 361 -8.56 -11.86 17.73
C LYS A 361 -8.78 -13.35 17.49
N ILE A 362 -7.71 -14.09 17.32
CA ILE A 362 -7.74 -15.52 17.04
C ILE A 362 -6.81 -16.22 18.02
N TYR A 363 -7.32 -17.25 18.69
CA TYR A 363 -6.53 -18.04 19.61
C TYR A 363 -7.00 -19.48 19.67
N ASP A 364 -6.04 -20.33 20.01
CA ASP A 364 -6.22 -21.74 20.28
C ASP A 364 -7.07 -21.90 21.55
N ARG A 365 -8.16 -22.68 21.49
CA ARG A 365 -8.95 -23.03 22.67
C ARG A 365 -8.12 -23.91 23.61
N LYS A 366 -8.27 -23.70 24.93
CA LYS A 366 -7.57 -24.51 25.95
C LYS A 366 -8.10 -25.94 26.04
N ASP A 367 -9.37 -26.11 25.67
CA ASP A 367 -10.18 -27.30 25.95
C ASP A 367 -10.42 -28.19 24.71
N ARG A 368 -10.17 -27.67 23.50
CA ARG A 368 -10.44 -28.33 22.22
C ARG A 368 -9.43 -27.89 21.14
N PRO A 369 -9.11 -28.73 20.14
CA PRO A 369 -8.25 -28.37 19.01
C PRO A 369 -8.99 -27.47 18.00
N GLN A 370 -9.40 -26.28 18.46
CA GLN A 370 -10.22 -25.33 17.73
C GLN A 370 -9.63 -23.91 17.84
N LYS A 371 -9.67 -23.15 16.75
CA LYS A 371 -9.46 -21.71 16.75
C LYS A 371 -10.76 -21.02 17.16
N ARG A 372 -10.70 -20.12 18.15
CA ARG A 372 -11.79 -19.18 18.46
C ARG A 372 -11.44 -17.83 17.86
N ILE A 373 -12.31 -17.33 17.00
CA ILE A 373 -12.26 -16.01 16.36
C ILE A 373 -13.20 -15.12 17.17
N CYS A 374 -12.73 -14.01 17.73
CA CYS A 374 -13.64 -13.08 18.40
C CYS A 374 -13.26 -11.61 18.32
N PHE A 375 -14.27 -10.76 18.36
CA PHE A 375 -14.17 -9.31 18.46
C PHE A 375 -15.32 -8.75 19.29
N ALA A 376 -15.05 -7.62 19.93
CA ALA A 376 -15.98 -6.82 20.73
C ALA A 376 -15.48 -5.37 20.60
N ASP A 377 -15.88 -4.45 21.49
CA ASP A 377 -15.57 -3.01 21.44
C ASP A 377 -16.21 -2.23 20.27
N TYR A 378 -16.25 -0.91 20.43
CA TYR A 378 -17.11 -0.02 19.64
C TYR A 378 -16.80 -0.06 18.14
N GLU A 379 -15.53 0.05 17.74
CA GLU A 379 -15.14 0.13 16.32
C GLU A 379 -15.49 -1.18 15.59
N ASN A 380 -15.05 -2.32 16.15
CA ASN A 380 -15.31 -3.63 15.57
C ASN A 380 -16.81 -3.95 15.51
N LEU A 381 -17.57 -3.63 16.56
CA LEU A 381 -19.01 -3.88 16.61
C LEU A 381 -19.80 -2.93 15.71
N ASN A 382 -19.42 -1.66 15.60
CA ASN A 382 -20.07 -0.72 14.70
C ASN A 382 -19.84 -1.12 13.24
N ASN A 383 -18.63 -1.50 12.88
CA ASN A 383 -18.30 -2.03 11.55
C ASN A 383 -19.06 -3.35 11.29
N PHE A 384 -19.17 -4.22 12.29
CA PHE A 384 -19.93 -5.47 12.18
C PHE A 384 -21.45 -5.27 11.99
N ARG A 385 -22.03 -4.10 12.30
CA ARG A 385 -23.45 -3.79 11.99
C ARG A 385 -23.77 -3.92 10.50
N GLU A 386 -22.77 -3.72 9.63
CA GLU A 386 -22.95 -3.87 8.18
C GLU A 386 -23.04 -5.34 7.75
N ILE A 387 -22.43 -6.25 8.52
CA ILE A 387 -22.49 -7.70 8.34
C ILE A 387 -23.74 -8.24 9.06
N GLY A 388 -23.79 -8.12 10.39
CA GLY A 388 -24.90 -8.56 11.23
C GLY A 388 -25.10 -10.07 11.28
N PHE A 389 -26.30 -10.48 11.68
CA PHE A 389 -26.78 -11.87 11.67
C PHE A 389 -28.11 -11.94 10.91
N PHE A 390 -28.56 -13.14 10.53
CA PHE A 390 -29.96 -13.37 10.14
C PHE A 390 -30.94 -13.12 11.29
N ASP A 391 -30.45 -13.26 12.52
CA ASP A 391 -31.20 -13.03 13.75
C ASP A 391 -31.22 -11.54 14.13
N SER A 392 -32.43 -11.00 14.29
CA SER A 392 -32.67 -9.64 14.75
C SER A 392 -32.33 -9.41 16.23
N GLU A 393 -32.41 -10.43 17.09
CA GLU A 393 -32.14 -10.29 18.53
C GLU A 393 -30.64 -10.04 18.78
N ARG A 394 -29.75 -10.90 18.27
CA ARG A 394 -28.29 -10.68 18.30
C ARG A 394 -27.93 -9.31 17.70
N SER A 395 -28.54 -8.94 16.58
CA SER A 395 -28.27 -7.68 15.88
C SER A 395 -28.72 -6.43 16.68
N LEU A 396 -29.87 -6.50 17.35
CA LEU A 396 -30.41 -5.44 18.21
C LEU A 396 -29.55 -5.22 19.47
N ILE A 397 -28.99 -6.29 20.05
CA ILE A 397 -28.05 -6.18 21.18
C ILE A 397 -26.79 -5.38 20.79
N ILE A 398 -26.23 -5.64 19.60
CA ILE A 398 -25.10 -4.88 19.07
C ILE A 398 -25.48 -3.41 18.82
N TYR A 399 -26.63 -3.17 18.17
CA TYR A 399 -27.15 -1.81 17.94
C TYR A 399 -27.29 -1.02 19.24
N ASN A 400 -27.88 -1.63 20.28
CA ASN A 400 -28.12 -1.01 21.58
C ASN A 400 -26.84 -0.76 22.39
N TYR A 401 -25.77 -1.51 22.14
CA TYR A 401 -24.45 -1.26 22.73
C TYR A 401 -23.74 -0.09 22.02
N VAL A 402 -23.67 -0.14 20.68
CA VAL A 402 -23.03 0.87 19.84
C VAL A 402 -23.69 2.24 20.02
N SER A 403 -25.03 2.30 20.08
CA SER A 403 -25.79 3.54 20.23
C SER A 403 -25.66 4.22 21.60
N LYS A 404 -24.98 3.60 22.57
CA LYS A 404 -24.80 4.12 23.95
C LYS A 404 -23.36 4.51 24.28
N ILE A 405 -22.43 4.37 23.34
CA ILE A 405 -20.98 4.50 23.59
C ILE A 405 -20.34 5.32 22.48
N GLU A 406 -19.71 6.43 22.84
CA GLU A 406 -19.02 7.32 21.89
C GLU A 406 -17.53 6.96 21.71
N VAL A 407 -17.01 5.96 22.46
CA VAL A 407 -15.57 5.83 22.71
C VAL A 407 -15.10 4.38 22.73
N SER A 408 -14.26 3.99 21.75
CA SER A 408 -13.46 2.77 21.82
C SER A 408 -12.38 2.87 22.90
N ARG A 409 -12.02 1.72 23.50
CA ARG A 409 -10.94 1.59 24.49
C ARG A 409 -9.87 0.59 24.06
N ARG A 410 -9.85 0.17 22.78
CA ARG A 410 -9.03 -0.97 22.31
C ARG A 410 -8.09 -0.68 21.15
N ASP A 411 -8.36 0.29 20.29
CA ASP A 411 -7.31 0.83 19.43
C ASP A 411 -6.30 1.60 20.30
N ARG A 412 -5.07 1.06 20.38
CA ARG A 412 -4.02 1.52 21.29
C ARG A 412 -2.72 1.73 20.54
N ILE A 413 -2.27 2.97 20.55
CA ILE A 413 -1.12 3.45 19.80
C ILE A 413 0.10 3.46 20.73
N PRO A 414 1.27 2.94 20.30
CA PRO A 414 2.49 2.95 21.11
C PRO A 414 2.88 4.36 21.57
N ILE A 415 3.32 4.50 22.83
CA ILE A 415 3.84 5.78 23.35
C ILE A 415 5.33 5.83 22.99
N THR A 416 5.59 6.32 21.78
CA THR A 416 6.90 6.38 21.10
C THR A 416 7.01 7.68 20.30
N GLY A 417 8.23 8.13 20.00
CA GLY A 417 8.47 9.32 19.16
C GLY A 417 7.69 10.57 19.60
N GLU A 418 7.12 11.28 18.63
CA GLU A 418 6.25 12.46 18.84
C GLU A 418 5.09 12.17 19.81
N ILE A 419 4.51 10.96 19.79
CA ILE A 419 3.43 10.59 20.73
C ILE A 419 3.96 10.55 22.16
N LYS A 420 5.18 10.04 22.36
CA LYS A 420 5.83 10.07 23.67
C LYS A 420 6.08 11.51 24.11
N SER A 421 6.64 12.35 23.23
CA SER A 421 6.88 13.77 23.54
C SER A 421 5.59 14.51 23.93
N VAL A 422 4.48 14.28 23.23
CA VAL A 422 3.17 14.87 23.55
C VAL A 422 2.58 14.34 24.86
N VAL A 423 2.78 13.07 25.20
CA VAL A 423 2.34 12.49 26.49
C VAL A 423 3.21 12.99 27.67
N GLU A 424 4.50 13.24 27.45
CA GLU A 424 5.39 13.82 28.45
C GLU A 424 5.15 15.33 28.65
N SER A 425 4.87 16.09 27.58
CA SER A 425 4.66 17.55 27.66
C SER A 425 3.24 17.95 28.07
N ASN A 426 2.22 17.12 27.83
CA ASN A 426 0.83 17.45 28.16
C ASN A 426 0.46 16.99 29.57
N TYR A 427 0.09 17.94 30.44
CA TYR A 427 -0.25 17.66 31.83
C TYR A 427 -1.47 16.73 31.97
N ASP A 428 -2.48 16.83 31.11
CA ASP A 428 -3.68 15.98 31.19
C ASP A 428 -3.38 14.51 30.84
N LEU A 429 -2.22 14.27 30.22
CA LEU A 429 -1.71 12.95 29.87
C LEU A 429 -0.71 12.39 30.91
N ARG A 430 -0.48 13.07 32.05
CA ARG A 430 0.43 12.61 33.12
C ARG A 430 0.19 11.16 33.56
N GLY A 431 -1.07 10.72 33.63
CA GLY A 431 -1.43 9.32 33.93
C GLY A 431 -1.00 8.28 32.88
N TRP A 432 -0.62 8.71 31.68
CA TRP A 432 -0.18 7.86 30.57
C TRP A 432 1.35 7.80 30.41
N GLN A 433 2.12 8.66 31.08
CA GLN A 433 3.58 8.74 30.92
C GLN A 433 4.31 7.42 31.24
N ASN A 434 3.78 6.65 32.21
CA ASN A 434 4.31 5.32 32.58
C ASN A 434 3.63 4.16 31.83
N GLN A 435 2.82 4.42 30.79
CA GLN A 435 2.17 3.41 29.96
C GLN A 435 2.97 3.13 28.69
N GLN A 436 2.78 1.94 28.11
CA GLN A 436 3.44 1.56 26.83
C GLN A 436 2.61 1.93 25.59
N SER A 437 1.32 2.23 25.76
CA SER A 437 0.43 2.66 24.68
C SER A 437 -0.76 3.44 25.22
N ILE A 438 -1.28 4.38 24.43
CA ILE A 438 -2.42 5.25 24.74
C ILE A 438 -3.60 4.94 23.80
N GLY A 439 -4.85 5.22 24.21
CA GLY A 439 -6.01 5.05 23.33
C GLY A 439 -6.02 6.05 22.17
N LYS A 440 -6.26 5.60 20.93
CA LYS A 440 -6.34 6.46 19.74
C LYS A 440 -7.33 7.62 19.93
N ASN A 441 -8.47 7.30 20.53
CA ASN A 441 -9.53 8.22 20.93
C ASN A 441 -9.10 9.34 21.88
N ILE A 442 -8.03 9.14 22.67
CA ILE A 442 -7.51 10.15 23.61
C ILE A 442 -6.59 11.11 22.86
N LEU A 443 -5.73 10.58 21.99
CA LEU A 443 -4.86 11.38 21.13
C LEU A 443 -5.66 12.27 20.17
N LEU A 444 -6.74 11.76 19.57
CA LEU A 444 -7.61 12.56 18.69
C LEU A 444 -8.30 13.73 19.40
N ARG A 445 -8.55 13.64 20.72
CA ARG A 445 -9.13 14.75 21.50
C ARG A 445 -8.18 15.94 21.67
N LEU A 446 -6.88 15.73 21.45
CA LEU A 446 -5.86 16.79 21.54
C LEU A 446 -5.88 17.75 20.34
N LYS A 447 -6.53 17.37 19.23
CA LYS A 447 -6.56 18.13 17.96
C LYS A 447 -5.18 18.58 17.47
N ASN A 448 -4.17 17.74 17.65
CA ASN A 448 -2.78 18.04 17.28
C ASN A 448 -2.52 17.52 15.85
N PRO A 449 -2.23 18.38 14.86
CA PRO A 449 -2.12 17.97 13.46
C PRO A 449 -1.05 16.91 13.17
N LYS A 450 0.10 16.96 13.87
CA LYS A 450 1.14 15.92 13.71
C LYS A 450 0.65 14.56 14.18
N ILE A 451 -0.08 14.55 15.30
CA ILE A 451 -0.65 13.32 15.87
C ILE A 451 -1.76 12.80 14.96
N GLU A 452 -2.63 13.67 14.45
CA GLU A 452 -3.65 13.29 13.47
C GLU A 452 -3.04 12.70 12.19
N GLN A 453 -1.93 13.25 11.70
CA GLN A 453 -1.17 12.67 10.57
C GLN A 453 -0.65 11.25 10.89
N ILE A 454 -0.06 11.04 12.07
CA ILE A 454 0.40 9.71 12.52
C ILE A 454 -0.77 8.72 12.69
N LEU A 455 -1.98 9.20 12.99
CA LEU A 455 -3.16 8.38 13.26
C LEU A 455 -4.04 8.10 12.02
N ASN A 456 -3.90 8.88 10.95
CA ASN A 456 -4.62 8.71 9.69
C ASN A 456 -3.94 7.71 8.74
N ASN A 457 -3.67 6.51 9.25
CA ASN A 457 -3.18 5.37 8.48
C ASN A 457 -4.21 4.22 8.54
N ASP A 458 -3.93 3.13 7.81
CA ASP A 458 -4.74 1.91 7.82
C ASP A 458 -4.03 0.76 8.57
N ILE A 459 -3.13 1.11 9.50
CA ILE A 459 -2.34 0.20 10.32
C ILE A 459 -2.98 0.07 11.71
N TYR A 460 -3.02 -1.17 12.21
CA TYR A 460 -3.29 -1.47 13.61
C TYR A 460 -1.97 -1.86 14.28
N TRP A 461 -1.68 -1.28 15.44
CA TRP A 461 -0.47 -1.55 16.19
C TRP A 461 -0.69 -2.72 17.15
N ASP A 462 -0.47 -3.95 16.68
CA ASP A 462 -0.63 -5.13 17.53
C ASP A 462 0.64 -5.43 18.31
N LYS A 463 0.48 -5.87 19.56
CA LYS A 463 1.60 -6.11 20.47
C LYS A 463 2.19 -7.50 20.25
N VAL A 464 3.51 -7.62 20.19
CA VAL A 464 4.19 -8.92 20.19
C VAL A 464 3.92 -9.62 21.53
N LYS A 465 3.48 -10.89 21.48
CA LYS A 465 3.10 -11.70 22.66
C LYS A 465 4.13 -12.80 22.94
N SER A 466 4.57 -13.52 21.92
CA SER A 466 5.68 -14.48 21.98
C SER A 466 6.47 -14.48 20.68
N ILE A 467 7.72 -14.93 20.79
CA ILE A 467 8.65 -15.20 19.68
C ILE A 467 9.24 -16.57 19.97
N GLU A 468 9.14 -17.48 19.01
CA GLU A 468 9.46 -18.90 19.18
C GLU A 468 10.35 -19.36 18.02
N GLU A 469 11.51 -19.97 18.30
CA GLU A 469 12.37 -20.52 17.25
C GLU A 469 11.74 -21.75 16.61
N VAL A 470 11.64 -21.75 15.28
CA VAL A 470 11.01 -22.82 14.51
C VAL A 470 12.01 -23.97 14.34
N LYS A 471 11.63 -25.17 14.79
CA LYS A 471 12.46 -26.39 14.72
C LYS A 471 12.53 -27.05 13.34
N GLU A 472 11.74 -26.56 12.39
CA GLU A 472 11.68 -27.05 11.01
C GLU A 472 12.84 -26.46 10.19
N ASN A 473 13.54 -27.32 9.46
CA ASN A 473 14.70 -26.91 8.66
C ASN A 473 14.28 -26.55 7.24
N PHE A 474 14.04 -25.26 6.99
CA PHE A 474 13.78 -24.74 5.66
C PHE A 474 15.09 -24.66 4.87
N GLU A 475 15.24 -25.41 3.78
CA GLU A 475 16.44 -25.31 2.92
C GLU A 475 16.48 -23.96 2.17
N TYR A 476 15.31 -23.48 1.73
CA TYR A 476 15.17 -22.21 1.02
C TYR A 476 14.18 -21.30 1.73
N VAL A 477 14.47 -20.00 1.66
CA VAL A 477 13.61 -18.91 2.12
C VAL A 477 13.46 -17.89 0.98
N TYR A 478 12.34 -17.16 1.00
CA TYR A 478 11.80 -16.42 -0.13
C TYR A 478 11.43 -14.99 0.27
N ASP A 479 11.53 -14.07 -0.68
CA ASP A 479 11.17 -12.67 -0.51
C ASP A 479 10.69 -12.07 -1.86
N ILE A 480 10.06 -10.89 -1.82
CA ILE A 480 9.64 -10.14 -3.00
C ILE A 480 9.94 -8.65 -2.84
N SER A 481 10.43 -7.98 -3.88
CA SER A 481 10.57 -6.52 -3.87
C SER A 481 9.33 -5.84 -4.44
N VAL A 482 8.93 -4.73 -3.82
CA VAL A 482 7.65 -4.05 -4.08
C VAL A 482 7.86 -2.54 -4.05
N GLU A 483 8.14 -1.92 -5.19
CA GLU A 483 8.34 -0.46 -5.26
C GLU A 483 7.02 0.27 -5.48
N PRO A 484 6.81 1.49 -4.94
CA PRO A 484 7.66 2.22 -3.99
C PRO A 484 7.33 1.90 -2.51
N CYS A 485 6.50 0.88 -2.24
CA CYS A 485 6.03 0.55 -0.89
C CYS A 485 7.13 0.03 0.05
N GLN A 486 8.03 -0.78 -0.48
CA GLN A 486 9.05 -1.55 0.23
C GLN A 486 8.49 -2.44 1.37
N ASN A 487 7.24 -2.90 1.20
CA ASN A 487 6.56 -3.82 2.11
C ASN A 487 5.48 -4.64 1.39
N PHE A 488 4.97 -5.68 2.05
CA PHE A 488 3.81 -6.47 1.65
C PHE A 488 3.11 -7.13 2.85
N ILE A 489 1.84 -7.54 2.67
CA ILE A 489 1.08 -8.28 3.70
C ILE A 489 1.37 -9.79 3.60
N ALA A 490 1.81 -10.38 4.71
CA ALA A 490 2.15 -11.79 4.83
C ALA A 490 1.55 -12.47 6.08
N GLY A 491 1.51 -13.80 6.07
CA GLY A 491 1.28 -14.64 7.24
C GLY A 491 -0.17 -14.76 7.71
N PHE A 492 -0.36 -15.33 8.89
CA PHE A 492 -1.65 -15.65 9.49
C PHE A 492 -2.34 -14.39 10.04
N GLY A 493 -3.50 -14.04 9.49
CA GLY A 493 -4.30 -12.85 9.79
C GLY A 493 -3.71 -11.52 9.31
N GLY A 494 -2.61 -11.56 8.56
CA GLY A 494 -1.92 -10.41 8.00
C GLY A 494 -1.00 -9.70 8.99
N ILE A 495 0.28 -9.58 8.64
CA ILE A 495 1.32 -8.74 9.24
C ILE A 495 2.09 -8.07 8.08
N PHE A 496 2.56 -6.83 8.24
CA PHE A 496 3.39 -6.20 7.21
C PHE A 496 4.87 -6.61 7.34
N ALA A 497 5.40 -7.19 6.27
CA ALA A 497 6.80 -7.58 6.08
C ALA A 497 7.52 -6.54 5.22
N HIS A 498 8.78 -6.22 5.53
CA HIS A 498 9.65 -5.37 4.70
C HIS A 498 10.29 -6.23 3.60
N ASN A 499 10.48 -5.70 2.39
CA ASN A 499 11.31 -6.41 1.40
C ASN A 499 12.80 -6.26 1.74
N SER A 500 13.62 -7.23 1.35
CA SER A 500 15.07 -7.17 1.57
C SER A 500 15.69 -6.00 0.79
N GLU A 501 16.51 -5.16 1.45
CA GLU A 501 17.35 -4.09 0.84
C GLU A 501 18.46 -4.66 -0.07
N GLU A 502 18.28 -5.87 -0.58
CA GLU A 502 19.33 -6.68 -1.17
C GLU A 502 19.72 -6.26 -2.58
N ASN A 503 18.98 -5.39 -3.25
CA ASN A 503 19.32 -5.00 -4.62
C ASN A 503 20.69 -4.30 -4.69
N LEU A 504 20.98 -3.41 -3.74
CA LEU A 504 22.29 -2.77 -3.58
C LEU A 504 23.39 -3.81 -3.29
N ARG A 505 23.14 -4.75 -2.37
CA ARG A 505 24.06 -5.86 -2.05
C ARG A 505 24.32 -6.76 -3.26
N LYS A 506 23.28 -7.13 -4.00
CA LYS A 506 23.34 -8.00 -5.19
C LYS A 506 24.18 -7.38 -6.29
N LYS A 507 24.10 -6.05 -6.49
CA LYS A 507 24.97 -5.34 -7.45
C LYS A 507 26.44 -5.33 -7.04
N PHE A 508 26.76 -5.17 -5.76
CA PHE A 508 28.14 -5.30 -5.27
C PHE A 508 28.66 -6.74 -5.39
N GLU A 509 27.83 -7.75 -5.09
CA GLU A 509 28.20 -9.16 -5.27
C GLU A 509 28.37 -9.56 -6.74
N GLU A 510 27.53 -9.05 -7.64
CA GLU A 510 27.63 -9.25 -9.09
C GLU A 510 28.93 -8.65 -9.65
N ALA A 511 29.27 -7.43 -9.21
CA ALA A 511 30.54 -6.80 -9.52
C ALA A 511 31.74 -7.60 -9.01
N GLU A 512 31.70 -8.10 -7.76
CA GLU A 512 32.78 -8.92 -7.18
C GLU A 512 32.96 -10.25 -7.93
N LYS A 513 31.87 -10.94 -8.29
CA LYS A 513 31.89 -12.20 -9.04
C LYS A 513 32.43 -12.01 -10.47
N ASN A 514 32.16 -10.84 -11.08
CA ASN A 514 32.58 -10.50 -12.44
C ASN A 514 33.86 -9.63 -12.50
N ALA A 515 34.65 -9.58 -11.43
CA ALA A 515 35.82 -8.68 -11.35
C ALA A 515 36.94 -9.07 -12.34
N PRO A 516 37.56 -8.11 -13.08
CA PRO A 516 37.52 -6.67 -12.86
C PRO A 516 36.25 -5.98 -13.40
N SER A 517 35.70 -5.08 -12.59
CA SER A 517 34.38 -4.47 -12.81
C SER A 517 34.29 -3.06 -12.25
N ILE A 518 33.36 -2.27 -12.78
CA ILE A 518 33.06 -0.91 -12.31
C ILE A 518 31.60 -0.86 -11.86
N ILE A 519 31.36 -0.37 -10.65
CA ILE A 519 30.03 0.04 -10.18
C ILE A 519 29.95 1.56 -10.38
N PHE A 520 29.02 2.02 -11.21
CA PHE A 520 28.71 3.44 -11.38
C PHE A 520 27.40 3.77 -10.66
N ILE A 521 27.43 4.75 -9.76
CA ILE A 521 26.28 5.24 -8.99
C ILE A 521 26.01 6.68 -9.43
N ASP A 522 25.05 6.87 -10.33
CA ASP A 522 24.58 8.22 -10.67
C ASP A 522 23.71 8.80 -9.55
N GLU A 523 23.62 10.13 -9.48
CA GLU A 523 22.84 10.89 -8.50
C GLU A 523 22.94 10.38 -7.04
N ILE A 524 24.16 10.09 -6.56
CA ILE A 524 24.38 9.44 -5.25
C ILE A 524 23.79 10.25 -4.08
N ASP A 525 23.63 11.57 -4.21
CA ASP A 525 22.95 12.42 -3.23
C ASP A 525 21.48 12.04 -2.97
N ALA A 526 20.80 11.41 -3.93
CA ALA A 526 19.44 10.91 -3.77
C ALA A 526 19.32 9.73 -2.79
N ILE A 527 20.42 9.00 -2.54
CA ILE A 527 20.43 7.80 -1.68
C ILE A 527 21.42 7.89 -0.51
N ALA A 528 22.30 8.91 -0.49
CA ALA A 528 23.47 8.93 0.39
C ALA A 528 23.63 10.25 1.19
N SER A 529 22.53 10.95 1.43
CA SER A 529 22.47 12.23 2.15
C SER A 529 22.82 12.15 3.65
N LYS A 530 23.22 13.29 4.24
CA LYS A 530 23.56 13.46 5.66
C LYS A 530 22.43 13.00 6.58
N ARG A 531 22.73 12.04 7.46
CA ARG A 531 21.77 11.46 8.43
C ARG A 531 21.03 12.48 9.31
N GLU A 532 21.68 13.60 9.65
CA GLU A 532 21.11 14.65 10.52
C GLU A 532 20.07 15.51 9.80
N GLU A 533 20.22 15.71 8.49
CA GLU A 533 19.32 16.50 7.64
C GLU A 533 18.23 15.61 6.98
N THR A 534 18.58 14.37 6.63
CA THR A 534 17.68 13.32 6.14
C THR A 534 16.56 13.02 7.15
N ARG A 535 15.31 13.01 6.67
CA ARG A 535 14.11 12.72 7.48
C ARG A 535 13.64 11.26 7.42
N GLY A 536 14.05 10.50 6.40
CA GLY A 536 13.69 9.09 6.22
C GLY A 536 14.69 8.12 6.85
N GLU A 537 14.21 7.07 7.52
CA GLU A 537 15.10 6.03 8.07
C GLU A 537 15.67 5.10 6.98
N VAL A 538 14.93 4.89 5.89
CA VAL A 538 15.37 4.09 4.73
C VAL A 538 16.64 4.69 4.11
N GLU A 539 16.66 6.00 3.85
CA GLU A 539 17.87 6.71 3.37
C GLU A 539 19.06 6.49 4.34
N ARG A 540 18.86 6.65 5.65
CA ARG A 540 19.90 6.41 6.67
C ARG A 540 20.41 4.97 6.66
N ARG A 541 19.55 3.99 6.39
CA ARG A 541 19.91 2.57 6.24
C ARG A 541 20.68 2.31 4.95
N VAL A 542 20.24 2.85 3.81
CA VAL A 542 20.94 2.74 2.52
C VAL A 542 22.34 3.34 2.60
N VAL A 543 22.50 4.50 3.24
CA VAL A 543 23.82 5.08 3.57
C VAL A 543 24.68 4.09 4.38
N ALA A 544 24.14 3.53 5.47
CA ALA A 544 24.86 2.60 6.33
C ALA A 544 25.24 1.28 5.62
N GLN A 545 24.37 0.79 4.74
CA GLN A 545 24.59 -0.40 3.91
C GLN A 545 25.67 -0.14 2.86
N LEU A 546 25.62 1.01 2.16
CA LEU A 546 26.62 1.40 1.16
C LEU A 546 28.01 1.53 1.77
N LEU A 547 28.12 2.14 2.96
CA LEU A 547 29.36 2.19 3.73
C LEU A 547 29.90 0.79 4.06
N ALA A 548 29.06 -0.11 4.58
CA ALA A 548 29.44 -1.47 4.93
C ALA A 548 29.82 -2.33 3.71
N LEU A 549 29.23 -2.07 2.54
CA LEU A 549 29.60 -2.71 1.27
C LEU A 549 30.96 -2.22 0.77
N MET A 550 31.21 -0.91 0.79
CA MET A 550 32.51 -0.33 0.40
C MET A 550 33.65 -0.77 1.33
N ASP A 551 33.42 -0.82 2.64
CA ASP A 551 34.41 -1.31 3.62
C ASP A 551 34.84 -2.77 3.33
N GLY A 552 33.94 -3.60 2.79
CA GLY A 552 34.24 -4.98 2.41
C GLY A 552 35.14 -5.13 1.17
N LEU A 553 35.03 -4.20 0.21
CA LEU A 553 35.75 -4.26 -1.08
C LEU A 553 37.27 -4.15 -0.93
N GLN A 554 37.76 -3.50 0.13
CA GLN A 554 39.20 -3.26 0.35
C GLN A 554 40.04 -4.56 0.37
N SER A 555 39.41 -5.70 0.69
CA SER A 555 40.07 -7.01 0.70
C SER A 555 40.39 -7.60 -0.70
N ARG A 556 39.76 -7.07 -1.77
CA ARG A 556 39.77 -7.64 -3.13
C ARG A 556 39.77 -6.55 -4.20
N GLY A 557 40.87 -5.80 -4.31
CA GLY A 557 41.03 -4.63 -5.20
C GLY A 557 40.99 -4.90 -6.71
N LYS A 558 39.83 -5.32 -7.23
CA LYS A 558 39.49 -5.39 -8.67
C LYS A 558 38.08 -4.84 -9.00
N VAL A 559 37.32 -4.42 -7.99
CA VAL A 559 36.06 -3.68 -8.16
C VAL A 559 36.34 -2.21 -7.90
N VAL A 560 35.97 -1.34 -8.84
CA VAL A 560 36.04 0.12 -8.66
C VAL A 560 34.63 0.67 -8.48
N VAL A 561 34.41 1.51 -7.48
CA VAL A 561 33.15 2.25 -7.31
C VAL A 561 33.36 3.69 -7.74
N ILE A 562 32.52 4.18 -8.64
CA ILE A 562 32.48 5.56 -9.13
C ILE A 562 31.09 6.10 -8.79
N ALA A 563 31.00 7.34 -8.33
CA ALA A 563 29.73 8.00 -8.10
C ALA A 563 29.72 9.43 -8.67
N ALA A 564 28.55 9.87 -9.11
CA ALA A 564 28.30 11.24 -9.57
C ALA A 564 27.29 11.94 -8.66
N THR A 565 27.51 13.22 -8.40
CA THR A 565 26.64 14.07 -7.58
C THR A 565 26.62 15.49 -8.12
N ASN A 566 25.46 16.16 -8.03
CA ASN A 566 25.35 17.59 -8.29
C ASN A 566 25.60 18.45 -7.03
N VAL A 567 25.57 17.84 -5.84
CA VAL A 567 25.58 18.54 -4.54
C VAL A 567 26.47 17.78 -3.52
N PRO A 568 27.81 17.82 -3.65
CA PRO A 568 28.73 17.08 -2.76
C PRO A 568 28.66 17.49 -1.28
N ASN A 569 28.01 18.62 -0.96
CA ASN A 569 27.84 19.16 0.39
C ASN A 569 26.67 18.55 1.19
N ILE A 570 25.77 17.77 0.56
CA ILE A 570 24.70 17.04 1.28
C ILE A 570 25.01 15.56 1.51
N LEU A 571 26.09 15.02 0.95
CA LEU A 571 26.51 13.62 1.17
C LEU A 571 26.98 13.37 2.62
N ASP A 572 26.73 12.17 3.14
CA ASP A 572 27.25 11.74 4.44
C ASP A 572 28.81 11.80 4.46
N PRO A 573 29.43 12.59 5.37
CA PRO A 573 30.89 12.69 5.48
C PRO A 573 31.63 11.38 5.73
N ALA A 574 30.95 10.29 6.13
CA ALA A 574 31.53 8.96 6.24
C ALA A 574 31.82 8.31 4.88
N LEU A 575 31.10 8.68 3.81
CA LEU A 575 31.29 8.17 2.45
C LEU A 575 32.60 8.70 1.84
N ARG A 576 32.93 9.95 2.16
CA ARG A 576 34.12 10.71 1.72
C ARG A 576 35.38 10.44 2.58
N ARG A 577 35.40 9.33 3.32
CA ARG A 577 36.57 8.92 4.14
C ARG A 577 37.54 8.06 3.31
N PRO A 578 38.85 8.10 3.62
CA PRO A 578 39.84 7.27 2.93
C PRO A 578 39.45 5.79 2.86
N GLY A 579 39.60 5.19 1.68
CA GLY A 579 39.21 3.80 1.41
C GLY A 579 37.73 3.58 1.07
N ARG A 580 36.98 4.66 0.79
CA ARG A 580 35.61 4.64 0.23
C ARG A 580 35.59 5.46 -1.06
N PHE A 581 34.93 6.61 -1.09
CA PHE A 581 35.22 7.64 -2.11
C PHE A 581 36.45 8.42 -1.64
N ASP A 582 37.63 7.86 -1.93
CA ASP A 582 38.94 8.41 -1.55
C ASP A 582 39.45 9.50 -2.52
N ARG A 583 38.87 9.57 -3.72
CA ARG A 583 39.21 10.54 -4.77
C ARG A 583 37.96 11.27 -5.23
N GLU A 584 38.01 12.59 -5.13
CA GLU A 584 36.99 13.49 -5.67
C GLU A 584 37.54 14.17 -6.93
N LEU A 585 36.71 14.28 -7.97
CA LEU A 585 37.05 14.91 -9.25
C LEU A 585 35.99 15.97 -9.57
N GLU A 586 36.31 17.23 -9.34
CA GLU A 586 35.39 18.33 -9.63
C GLU A 586 35.33 18.62 -11.14
N ILE A 587 34.15 18.49 -11.74
CA ILE A 587 33.89 18.87 -13.13
C ILE A 587 33.33 20.30 -13.14
N GLY A 588 34.23 21.27 -12.95
CA GLY A 588 33.89 22.69 -12.96
C GLY A 588 33.46 23.20 -14.36
N VAL A 589 32.85 24.39 -14.40
CA VAL A 589 32.43 25.03 -15.65
C VAL A 589 33.66 25.24 -16.57
N PRO A 590 33.65 24.77 -17.83
CA PRO A 590 34.81 24.82 -18.69
C PRO A 590 35.27 26.27 -18.96
N SER A 591 36.59 26.48 -18.98
CA SER A 591 37.22 27.79 -19.23
C SER A 591 36.91 28.34 -20.63
N LYS A 592 37.33 29.58 -20.94
CA LYS A 592 37.20 30.15 -22.30
C LYS A 592 37.80 29.22 -23.38
N GLU A 593 38.95 28.62 -23.08
CA GLU A 593 39.62 27.65 -23.95
C GLU A 593 38.93 26.28 -23.91
N GLY A 594 38.48 25.81 -22.75
CA GLY A 594 37.69 24.59 -22.62
C GLY A 594 36.42 24.63 -23.47
N ARG A 595 35.67 25.74 -23.42
CA ARG A 595 34.47 25.97 -24.24
C ARG A 595 34.81 26.03 -25.74
N LEU A 596 35.92 26.68 -26.10
CA LEU A 596 36.40 26.69 -27.49
C LEU A 596 36.79 25.28 -27.99
N ASN A 597 37.38 24.45 -27.13
CA ASN A 597 37.78 23.09 -27.47
C ASN A 597 36.56 22.15 -27.56
N ILE A 598 35.58 22.28 -26.65
CA ILE A 598 34.28 21.58 -26.76
C ILE A 598 33.58 21.96 -28.07
N LEU A 599 33.51 23.25 -28.40
CA LEU A 599 33.00 23.73 -29.69
C LEU A 599 33.75 23.08 -30.86
N LYS A 600 35.08 23.16 -30.90
CA LYS A 600 35.93 22.55 -31.95
C LYS A 600 35.74 21.03 -32.09
N ILE A 601 35.45 20.31 -31.00
CA ILE A 601 35.16 18.87 -31.05
C ILE A 601 33.83 18.62 -31.74
N HIS A 602 32.76 19.33 -31.36
CA HIS A 602 31.43 19.15 -31.95
C HIS A 602 31.32 19.73 -33.38
N THR A 603 32.10 20.76 -33.74
CA THR A 603 32.11 21.34 -35.09
C THR A 603 33.12 20.71 -36.04
N ARG A 604 33.97 19.77 -35.58
CA ARG A 604 35.12 19.24 -36.34
C ARG A 604 34.79 18.70 -37.74
N ASN A 605 33.59 18.14 -37.89
CA ASN A 605 33.10 17.53 -39.13
C ASN A 605 32.00 18.37 -39.82
N MET A 606 31.78 19.62 -39.40
CA MET A 606 30.78 20.52 -39.98
C MET A 606 31.44 21.46 -41.01
N PRO A 607 30.84 21.67 -42.20
CA PRO A 607 31.36 22.61 -43.20
C PRO A 607 31.04 24.06 -42.79
N ILE A 608 31.84 24.62 -41.89
CA ILE A 608 31.65 26.00 -41.41
C ILE A 608 32.53 26.96 -42.21
N VAL A 609 31.89 27.72 -43.10
CA VAL A 609 32.49 28.82 -43.88
C VAL A 609 32.17 30.16 -43.19
N GLY A 610 32.75 31.27 -43.68
CA GLY A 610 32.77 32.58 -43.02
C GLY A 610 31.42 33.21 -42.66
N GLU A 611 31.51 34.25 -41.83
CA GLU A 611 30.43 35.08 -41.27
C GLU A 611 29.40 34.37 -40.36
N LEU A 612 28.90 33.19 -40.73
CA LEU A 612 27.90 32.42 -39.97
C LEU A 612 28.34 32.10 -38.53
N TYR A 613 29.66 32.02 -38.29
CA TYR A 613 30.26 31.80 -36.97
C TYR A 613 29.88 32.87 -35.94
N GLY A 614 29.66 34.12 -36.38
CA GLY A 614 29.38 35.24 -35.48
C GLY A 614 27.97 35.21 -34.88
N ASP A 615 26.96 34.94 -35.72
CA ASP A 615 25.56 35.09 -35.30
C ASP A 615 25.04 33.90 -34.49
N ILE A 616 25.56 32.69 -34.73
CA ILE A 616 25.26 31.52 -33.89
C ILE A 616 25.79 31.72 -32.46
N LEU A 617 26.97 32.35 -32.31
CA LEU A 617 27.51 32.71 -30.99
C LEU A 617 26.63 33.77 -30.29
N LYS A 618 26.24 34.86 -30.98
CA LYS A 618 25.37 35.90 -30.41
C LYS A 618 24.06 35.31 -29.87
N LYS A 619 23.37 34.48 -30.67
CA LYS A 619 22.03 33.97 -30.35
C LYS A 619 22.02 33.06 -29.12
N ASN A 620 23.00 32.17 -29.00
CA ASN A 620 23.09 31.22 -27.88
C ASN A 620 23.60 31.87 -26.60
N VAL A 621 24.46 32.90 -26.68
CA VAL A 621 24.93 33.65 -25.50
C VAL A 621 23.78 34.48 -24.89
N LEU A 622 22.99 35.18 -25.71
CA LEU A 622 21.84 35.95 -25.24
C LEU A 622 20.83 35.11 -24.46
N LEU A 623 20.47 33.92 -24.95
CA LEU A 623 19.53 33.02 -24.29
C LEU A 623 19.98 32.58 -22.87
N VAL A 624 21.29 32.45 -22.63
CA VAL A 624 21.84 32.11 -21.31
C VAL A 624 21.77 33.31 -20.36
N PHE A 625 21.97 34.53 -20.85
CA PHE A 625 21.79 35.75 -20.05
C PHE A 625 20.31 36.01 -19.73
N ASP A 626 19.41 35.89 -20.70
CA ASP A 626 17.96 36.02 -20.50
C ASP A 626 17.45 35.03 -19.42
N SER A 627 17.96 33.79 -19.41
CA SER A 627 17.56 32.79 -18.40
C SER A 627 18.11 33.11 -17.01
N LYS A 628 19.29 33.74 -16.90
CA LYS A 628 19.83 34.23 -15.63
C LYS A 628 19.01 35.40 -15.09
N ILE A 629 18.81 36.44 -15.92
CA ILE A 629 18.15 37.69 -15.52
C ILE A 629 16.76 37.40 -14.95
N LYS A 630 15.93 36.60 -15.65
CA LYS A 630 14.60 36.20 -15.15
C LYS A 630 14.64 35.51 -13.78
N ASN A 631 15.61 34.62 -13.56
CA ASN A 631 15.73 33.88 -12.31
C ASN A 631 16.18 34.80 -11.16
N THR A 632 17.06 35.77 -11.43
CA THR A 632 17.41 36.82 -10.45
C THR A 632 16.23 37.75 -10.17
N ASP A 633 15.49 38.19 -11.19
CA ASP A 633 14.29 39.03 -11.06
C ASP A 633 13.21 38.34 -10.21
N GLU A 634 12.91 37.06 -10.44
CA GLU A 634 11.94 36.31 -9.63
C GLU A 634 12.37 36.22 -8.16
N ASN A 635 13.67 36.03 -7.89
CA ASN A 635 14.20 36.01 -6.52
C ASN A 635 14.19 37.40 -5.84
N ILE A 636 14.46 38.49 -6.57
CA ILE A 636 14.36 39.87 -6.06
C ILE A 636 12.90 40.22 -5.74
N ASN A 637 11.96 39.90 -6.63
CA ASN A 637 10.54 40.13 -6.39
C ASN A 637 10.06 39.39 -5.13
N LYS A 638 10.44 38.11 -4.98
CA LYS A 638 10.13 37.30 -3.80
C LYS A 638 10.72 37.86 -2.50
N LYS A 639 11.96 38.38 -2.52
CA LYS A 639 12.56 39.06 -1.36
C LYS A 639 11.93 40.43 -1.08
N THR A 640 11.41 41.10 -2.10
CA THR A 640 10.68 42.36 -1.95
C THR A 640 9.30 42.14 -1.32
N GLU A 641 8.63 41.02 -1.60
CA GLU A 641 7.42 40.61 -0.87
C GLU A 641 7.72 40.24 0.59
N GLU A 642 8.77 39.46 0.87
CA GLU A 642 9.23 39.19 2.25
C GLU A 642 9.52 40.49 3.01
N LEU A 643 10.18 41.47 2.38
CA LEU A 643 10.48 42.76 3.00
C LEU A 643 9.20 43.57 3.29
N LYS A 644 8.25 43.61 2.35
CA LYS A 644 6.94 44.26 2.54
C LYS A 644 6.16 43.62 3.70
N ASN A 645 6.20 42.29 3.82
CA ASN A 645 5.54 41.57 4.90
C ASN A 645 6.15 41.92 6.28
N HIS A 646 7.48 41.94 6.41
CA HIS A 646 8.13 42.36 7.66
C HIS A 646 7.92 43.85 8.00
N GLN A 647 7.81 44.74 7.01
CA GLN A 647 7.41 46.14 7.23
C GLN A 647 5.95 46.26 7.70
N LEU A 648 5.08 45.34 7.29
CA LEU A 648 3.68 45.29 7.70
C LEU A 648 3.55 44.73 9.13
N GLU A 649 4.33 43.70 9.49
CA GLU A 649 4.47 43.22 10.87
C GLU A 649 4.92 44.34 11.83
N LEU A 650 5.94 45.13 11.46
CA LEU A 650 6.37 46.28 12.27
C LEU A 650 5.24 47.29 12.50
N ARG A 651 4.51 47.67 11.44
CA ARG A 651 3.40 48.64 11.55
C ARG A 651 2.24 48.13 12.41
N GLU A 652 1.96 46.84 12.42
CA GLU A 652 0.95 46.26 13.32
C GLU A 652 1.44 46.18 14.78
N LEU A 653 2.73 45.93 15.00
CA LEU A 653 3.34 45.99 16.34
C LEU A 653 3.34 47.42 16.91
N GLU A 654 3.67 48.43 16.08
CA GLU A 654 3.62 49.85 16.45
C GLU A 654 2.19 50.29 16.85
N LYS A 655 1.17 49.89 16.09
CA LYS A 655 -0.25 50.19 16.38
C LYS A 655 -0.73 49.62 17.71
N GLN A 656 -0.24 48.46 18.13
CA GLN A 656 -0.74 47.77 19.32
C GLN A 656 -0.31 48.44 20.64
N ASN A 657 0.66 49.36 20.61
CA ASN A 657 1.15 50.13 21.77
C ASN A 657 1.53 49.27 22.99
N ILE A 658 1.89 48.00 22.74
CA ILE A 658 2.49 47.11 23.72
C ILE A 658 3.95 47.56 23.87
N ARG A 659 4.46 47.60 25.11
CA ARG A 659 5.90 47.73 25.36
C ARG A 659 6.60 46.45 24.90
N ALA A 660 6.88 46.36 23.60
CA ALA A 660 7.61 45.26 23.01
C ALA A 660 9.00 45.17 23.65
N ASP A 661 9.36 43.98 24.11
CA ASP A 661 10.71 43.69 24.59
C ASP A 661 11.72 44.01 23.47
N HIS A 662 12.73 44.86 23.75
CA HIS A 662 13.72 45.31 22.77
C HIS A 662 14.34 44.13 21.99
N SER A 663 14.51 42.99 22.67
CA SER A 663 14.93 41.69 22.13
C SER A 663 14.14 41.20 20.89
N VAL A 664 12.89 41.62 20.71
CA VAL A 664 12.04 41.27 19.55
C VAL A 664 12.19 42.30 18.44
N LEU A 665 12.16 43.60 18.79
CA LEU A 665 12.32 44.69 17.83
C LEU A 665 13.67 44.60 17.12
N ASP A 666 14.75 44.37 17.87
CA ASP A 666 16.11 44.22 17.35
C ASP A 666 16.24 43.00 16.41
N LYS A 667 15.50 41.91 16.64
CA LYS A 667 15.51 40.74 15.75
C LYS A 667 14.86 41.06 14.40
N ILE A 668 13.73 41.76 14.41
CA ILE A 668 13.03 42.15 13.18
C ILE A 668 13.85 43.18 12.39
N LEU A 669 14.41 44.19 13.07
CA LEU A 669 15.30 45.18 12.47
C LEU A 669 16.57 44.55 11.87
N ASN A 670 17.20 43.59 12.55
CA ASN A 670 18.33 42.85 12.01
C ASN A 670 17.94 41.92 10.84
N SER A 671 16.72 41.37 10.83
CA SER A 671 16.19 40.60 9.68
C SER A 671 16.06 41.49 8.44
N ILE A 672 15.33 42.61 8.58
CA ILE A 672 15.14 43.60 7.50
C ILE A 672 16.47 44.13 6.98
N ARG A 673 17.43 44.43 7.87
CA ARG A 673 18.77 44.87 7.49
C ARG A 673 19.50 43.84 6.63
N ARG A 674 19.51 42.56 7.03
CA ARG A 674 20.14 41.47 6.27
C ARG A 674 19.47 41.23 4.91
N THR A 675 18.15 41.40 4.83
CA THR A 675 17.40 41.28 3.56
C THR A 675 17.69 42.46 2.64
N ASN A 676 17.79 43.69 3.15
CA ASN A 676 18.24 44.86 2.38
C ASN A 676 19.69 44.70 1.88
N GLU A 677 20.58 44.20 2.74
CA GLU A 677 21.97 43.89 2.36
C GLU A 677 21.98 42.86 1.21
N LYS A 678 21.15 41.80 1.25
CA LYS A 678 20.96 40.84 0.15
C LYS A 678 20.39 41.45 -1.13
N ILE A 679 19.40 42.34 -1.03
CA ILE A 679 18.79 43.00 -2.20
C ILE A 679 19.82 43.92 -2.88
N ASN A 680 20.67 44.60 -2.11
CA ASN A 680 21.75 45.42 -2.64
C ASN A 680 22.86 44.56 -3.29
N GLU A 681 23.26 43.44 -2.68
CA GLU A 681 24.19 42.46 -3.28
C GLU A 681 23.67 41.99 -4.66
N LEU A 682 22.40 41.57 -4.75
CA LEU A 682 21.77 41.13 -6.01
C LEU A 682 21.59 42.28 -7.02
N SER A 683 21.41 43.52 -6.56
CA SER A 683 21.26 44.68 -7.44
C SER A 683 22.59 45.12 -8.07
N GLU A 684 23.71 45.01 -7.35
CA GLU A 684 25.04 45.19 -7.96
C GLU A 684 25.39 44.02 -8.89
N GLU A 685 25.01 42.78 -8.56
CA GLU A 685 25.20 41.63 -9.45
C GLU A 685 24.46 41.80 -10.80
N ILE A 686 23.24 42.38 -10.79
CA ILE A 686 22.54 42.78 -12.01
C ILE A 686 23.29 43.89 -12.76
N LYS A 687 23.83 44.92 -12.09
CA LYS A 687 24.59 46.00 -12.76
C LYS A 687 25.85 45.49 -13.44
N ASP A 688 26.57 44.55 -12.84
CA ASP A 688 27.75 43.94 -13.49
C ASP A 688 27.32 43.06 -14.69
N ILE A 689 26.15 42.39 -14.64
CA ILE A 689 25.56 41.70 -15.81
C ILE A 689 25.16 42.71 -16.92
N GLU A 690 24.54 43.85 -16.59
CA GLU A 690 24.22 44.92 -17.56
C GLU A 690 25.48 45.54 -18.18
N LYS A 691 26.56 45.65 -17.41
CA LYS A 691 27.88 46.17 -17.81
C LYS A 691 28.62 45.19 -18.73
N ASP A 692 28.57 43.89 -18.46
CA ASP A 692 29.04 42.85 -19.38
C ASP A 692 28.21 42.86 -20.68
N MET A 693 26.88 42.95 -20.59
CA MET A 693 25.99 43.00 -21.76
C MET A 693 26.18 44.26 -22.61
N SER A 694 26.43 45.43 -22.03
CA SER A 694 26.58 46.69 -22.76
C SER A 694 27.88 46.81 -23.57
N SER A 695 28.78 45.80 -23.48
CA SER A 695 29.85 45.59 -24.45
C SER A 695 29.35 45.12 -25.84
N PHE A 696 28.10 44.66 -25.94
CA PHE A 696 27.44 44.27 -27.20
C PHE A 696 26.47 45.37 -27.66
N ILE A 697 26.69 45.89 -28.87
CA ILE A 697 26.13 47.18 -29.32
C ILE A 697 24.61 47.15 -29.62
N ASN A 698 23.93 48.21 -29.17
CA ASN A 698 22.56 48.64 -29.51
C ASN A 698 21.37 47.75 -29.07
N ILE A 699 21.06 47.80 -27.76
CA ILE A 699 19.68 47.56 -27.24
C ILE A 699 19.16 48.85 -26.57
N LYS A 700 19.20 49.97 -27.31
CA LYS A 700 19.00 51.32 -26.76
C LYS A 700 17.53 51.65 -26.41
N GLU A 701 16.57 50.95 -27.03
CA GLU A 701 15.14 51.22 -26.89
C GLU A 701 14.48 50.47 -25.74
N THR A 702 14.86 49.21 -25.47
CA THR A 702 14.35 48.44 -24.32
C THR A 702 14.82 49.07 -23.01
N LEU A 703 16.10 49.47 -22.94
CA LEU A 703 16.68 50.11 -21.76
C LEU A 703 16.04 51.46 -21.42
N SER A 704 15.56 52.23 -22.41
CA SER A 704 14.95 53.55 -22.13
C SER A 704 13.59 53.43 -21.40
N LYS A 705 12.78 52.41 -21.73
CA LYS A 705 11.54 52.10 -21.02
C LYS A 705 11.81 51.69 -19.58
N ASN A 706 12.72 50.73 -19.36
CA ASN A 706 13.01 50.23 -18.02
C ASN A 706 13.68 51.29 -17.13
N LYS A 707 14.57 52.12 -17.69
CA LYS A 707 15.20 53.24 -16.96
C LYS A 707 14.18 54.24 -16.41
N ASN A 708 13.10 54.53 -17.14
CA ASN A 708 12.04 55.42 -16.66
C ASN A 708 11.22 54.80 -15.52
N ILE A 709 11.04 53.47 -15.51
CA ILE A 709 10.39 52.74 -14.41
C ILE A 709 11.29 52.75 -13.17
N LEU A 710 12.58 52.44 -13.32
CA LEU A 710 13.56 52.48 -12.22
C LEU A 710 13.69 53.88 -11.61
N LEU A 711 13.76 54.93 -12.44
CA LEU A 711 13.84 56.31 -11.96
C LEU A 711 12.61 56.68 -11.13
N LYS A 712 11.41 56.27 -11.56
CA LYS A 712 10.17 56.54 -10.84
C LYS A 712 10.14 55.84 -9.47
N LEU A 713 10.52 54.56 -9.42
CA LEU A 713 10.67 53.83 -8.16
C LEU A 713 11.74 54.44 -7.26
N THR A 714 12.82 54.97 -7.83
CA THR A 714 13.90 55.62 -7.06
C THR A 714 13.45 56.96 -6.45
N SER A 715 12.56 57.71 -7.11
CA SER A 715 11.92 58.88 -6.49
C SER A 715 10.93 58.50 -5.39
N GLU A 716 10.09 57.49 -5.61
CA GLU A 716 9.14 56.97 -4.60
C GLU A 716 9.87 56.41 -3.35
N ILE A 717 11.10 55.89 -3.51
CA ILE A 717 11.97 55.47 -2.39
C ILE A 717 12.60 56.67 -1.66
N LYS A 718 12.96 57.75 -2.36
CA LYS A 718 13.53 58.94 -1.70
C LYS A 718 12.56 59.62 -0.75
N GLU A 719 11.28 59.74 -1.13
CA GLU A 719 10.24 60.27 -0.23
C GLU A 719 10.14 59.48 1.09
N ILE A 720 10.50 58.18 1.09
CA ILE A 720 10.47 57.31 2.28
C ILE A 720 11.69 57.53 3.20
N ASP A 721 12.87 57.88 2.67
CA ASP A 721 14.02 58.24 3.50
C ASP A 721 13.97 59.71 3.97
N ASP A 722 13.39 60.63 3.19
CA ASP A 722 13.14 62.01 3.64
C ASP A 722 12.15 62.05 4.84
N ILE A 723 11.18 61.13 4.90
CA ILE A 723 10.32 60.95 6.07
C ILE A 723 11.16 60.65 7.34
N LYS A 724 12.27 59.88 7.25
CA LYS A 724 13.16 59.64 8.41
C LYS A 724 13.95 60.88 8.82
N TYR A 725 14.39 61.71 7.87
CA TYR A 725 15.11 62.94 8.17
C TYR A 725 14.24 64.02 8.81
N SER A 726 12.91 63.92 8.70
CA SER A 726 11.97 64.85 9.35
C SER A 726 11.94 64.79 10.89
N HIS A 727 12.60 63.82 11.54
CA HIS A 727 12.60 63.62 13.00
C HIS A 727 14.03 63.59 13.60
N SER A 728 14.87 64.54 13.21
CA SER A 728 16.22 64.72 13.78
C SER A 728 16.20 65.29 15.21
N ASP A 729 16.62 64.47 16.18
CA ASP A 729 17.11 64.76 17.53
C ASP A 729 16.59 66.02 18.29
N PRO A 730 15.74 65.86 19.33
CA PRO A 730 15.34 66.94 20.23
C PRO A 730 16.47 67.61 21.05
N ARG A 731 17.68 67.04 21.11
CA ARG A 731 18.75 67.51 22.02
C ARG A 731 19.60 68.66 21.49
N ALA A 732 19.49 69.01 20.21
CA ALA A 732 20.26 70.09 19.59
C ALA A 732 19.82 71.53 19.99
N LYS A 733 18.85 71.70 20.90
CA LYS A 733 18.17 73.00 21.15
C LYS A 733 18.23 73.54 22.58
N ILE A 734 19.17 73.08 23.41
CA ILE A 734 19.27 73.43 24.85
C ILE A 734 20.56 74.20 25.22
N VAL A 735 21.50 74.42 24.29
CA VAL A 735 22.78 75.09 24.57
C VAL A 735 22.78 76.60 24.24
N GLU A 736 21.97 77.05 23.29
CA GLU A 736 21.88 78.47 22.87
C GLU A 736 20.63 79.20 23.39
N ASN A 737 20.37 79.10 24.71
CA ASN A 737 19.53 80.09 25.40
C ASN A 737 19.93 80.27 26.88
N LYS A 738 21.22 80.57 27.07
CA LYS A 738 21.76 81.15 28.32
C LYS A 738 22.69 82.33 28.01
N LYS A 739 22.16 83.32 27.29
CA LYS A 739 22.67 84.69 27.12
C LYS A 739 21.54 85.57 26.57
N SER A 740 21.61 86.87 26.89
CA SER A 740 20.61 87.93 26.66
C SER A 740 19.21 87.68 27.24
N GLU A 741 18.93 88.44 28.31
CA GLU A 741 17.62 88.91 28.81
C GLU A 741 16.58 87.85 29.25
#